data_AF-A0A355FST3-F1
#
_entry.id   AF-A0A355FST3-F1
#
_cell.length_a   1.000
_cell.length_b   1.000
_cell.length_c   1.000
_cell.angle_alpha   90.00
_cell.angle_beta   90.00
_cell.angle_gamma   90.00
#
_symmetry.space_group_name_H-M   'P 1'
#
loop_
_entity.id
_entity.type
_entity.pdbx_description
1 polymer ?
#
loop_
_entity_poly.entity_id
_entity_poly.type
_entity_poly.pdbx_seq_one_letter_code
_entity_poly.pdbx_strand_id
1 'polypeptide(L)'
;LPVFSLVTDPDHFWDADTGIYVQDFKPEWEWPLNVEFFENDGNNEAVFNERAGVKVNGQNSWVLPQKMLGIYFRGGYGSGSLDYPLFHDRDRSKFDNFVLRASGSDWSNTLMRDGLSQSLPQVNAPVDHQGFRPSIVFINGAYMGIHNIRSRVDEEFVQENHGIEAGNLDLITDDGGVEEGNDSAFVVMDALFNEDLSDQANFDAAAAEVNMINFADYWATEIWASNSSWGHNVVQWKPKVGGKWHYVFTDLDRGFSGSTNDAIDGFTVPQDNNYDYARTWIRHALENDGYAAFFAQRFADHLHTSFHPQRVHGVIDAWAARIAPEIPFHVARWTGTTSSYGDGIATVDDWNSEIESLRTFATERSPFMLADLASEFGLGSQAELYTDNVPAGAGRIRLNAFQIPESPWSGPYFEDMPLELTAEPRPGYTFLGWSQVGTEPWVIEGSAWAFHDAGSDLGTEWTATDYDDSAWATGNAELGYGDGDEATVVSYGDDAQNKHITTYFRHAFDPGLTTAAELTGFFKLRRDDGAVVYVNGEEVFRSNLPEGEIMHTTPALDPVGGAAESNWYEYAVPIEWAAGFNVIAVEIHQVSPTSSDISFDLTLSVYSPFESIFSAVNPLPMALNGDAGYVARYEPTGECILPLSIDEDVTLTADCSPYVAQGTTTVAPDVTLTIEPGVEVWFPTDAQLLVQGQLTASGTAAEPLAFRLNPAYEAPWGNIQFDAATDPCLIRHAVIEDASAGNHPVHDRAAVVAWFSDITLDHLELVSNYRNPVYAEHSQVVLTNSTLHSDITGDLINVRHGSALIDSCTFIGNREPDTDAIDYDVVMDGVVRNTVIHSFRGPNSDGIDLGEGSLNILIEGGLIHHCTDKGISIGQASHAVIQDMTIAQCALGVALKDLGAAEMDHATFYGNQIAVSAYEKNPGMGGGEATVLRSIFSNSSDAPLFSDALSSMFVMDALYDTDTLAYDNVVEGNPLFTDPDGFDFELLEGSPAIGAAITGANYGSQHMWSVDQRDLAIVEFGYAGLEALNREWIRLENGGSESINLKGYRLEDAVTWVCMEDLWLTPGEALWVVKDAGYFAEAEELVREWDAGQLANEGERIVLQDADGIVVDFVRYAPLAPWPVPFAGSEALVRVAPTVDNHFASSWTLVELNEVEDLPEPGHANGLQVHPNPSDGSITVRGDFPESEWMDVLWFTPEGRLALTSKHAHAGGSMELDARSLGTGLYLLRIGPFSAQVAIH
;
A
#
# COMPACT_ATOMS: atom_id res chain seq x y z
N LEU A 1 -21.85 0.48 1.98
CA LEU A 1 -21.30 -0.03 3.25
C LEU A 1 -20.99 -1.50 3.07
N PRO A 2 -19.89 -2.01 3.64
CA PRO A 2 -19.62 -3.44 3.60
C PRO A 2 -20.69 -4.23 4.38
N VAL A 3 -20.84 -5.51 4.06
CA VAL A 3 -21.93 -6.37 4.54
C VAL A 3 -21.39 -7.62 5.20
N PHE A 4 -21.90 -7.94 6.39
CA PHE A 4 -21.73 -9.24 7.03
C PHE A 4 -22.99 -10.09 6.89
N SER A 5 -22.84 -11.35 6.48
CA SER A 5 -23.86 -12.39 6.54
C SER A 5 -23.46 -13.43 7.60
N LEU A 6 -24.24 -13.52 8.68
CA LEU A 6 -24.03 -14.44 9.79
C LEU A 6 -25.07 -15.55 9.72
N VAL A 7 -24.62 -16.80 9.55
CA VAL A 7 -25.51 -17.96 9.37
C VAL A 7 -25.25 -19.04 10.41
N THR A 8 -26.30 -19.50 11.09
CA THR A 8 -26.25 -20.51 12.15
C THR A 8 -27.60 -21.20 12.35
N ASP A 9 -27.66 -22.26 13.17
CA ASP A 9 -28.92 -22.75 13.73
C ASP A 9 -29.72 -21.57 14.32
N PRO A 10 -30.97 -21.33 13.87
CA PRO A 10 -31.80 -20.24 14.37
C PRO A 10 -31.94 -20.21 15.90
N ASP A 11 -31.91 -21.36 16.57
CA ASP A 11 -32.08 -21.44 18.02
C ASP A 11 -30.93 -20.73 18.76
N HIS A 12 -29.72 -20.67 18.20
CA HIS A 12 -28.59 -19.95 18.79
C HIS A 12 -28.84 -18.44 18.99
N PHE A 13 -29.68 -17.84 18.14
CA PHE A 13 -30.07 -16.43 18.28
C PHE A 13 -31.46 -16.26 18.89
N TRP A 14 -32.39 -17.18 18.65
CA TRP A 14 -33.82 -16.95 18.89
C TRP A 14 -34.50 -17.93 19.86
N ASP A 15 -33.79 -18.94 20.37
CA ASP A 15 -34.35 -19.81 21.41
C ASP A 15 -34.66 -19.01 22.68
N ALA A 16 -35.75 -19.35 23.35
CA ALA A 16 -36.23 -18.61 24.51
C ALA A 16 -35.31 -18.74 25.73
N ASP A 17 -34.62 -19.87 25.88
CA ASP A 17 -33.80 -20.17 27.05
C ASP A 17 -32.30 -19.95 26.79
N THR A 18 -31.88 -20.05 25.52
CA THR A 18 -30.46 -20.08 25.13
C THR A 18 -30.10 -19.19 23.93
N GLY A 19 -31.08 -18.53 23.31
CA GLY A 19 -30.87 -17.65 22.15
C GLY A 19 -30.41 -16.25 22.54
N ILE A 20 -29.39 -15.73 21.84
CA ILE A 20 -28.75 -14.43 22.13
C ILE A 20 -29.73 -13.23 22.21
N TYR A 21 -30.77 -13.16 21.38
CA TYR A 21 -31.67 -12.00 21.31
C TYR A 21 -32.88 -12.07 22.26
N VAL A 22 -33.12 -13.21 22.92
CA VAL A 22 -34.37 -13.43 23.68
C VAL A 22 -34.15 -13.41 25.21
N GLN A 23 -32.90 -13.25 25.67
CA GLN A 23 -32.55 -13.28 27.09
C GLN A 23 -32.87 -11.97 27.83
N ASP A 24 -33.26 -12.08 29.11
CA ASP A 24 -33.36 -10.98 30.08
C ASP A 24 -32.12 -10.83 30.97
N PHE A 25 -31.09 -11.63 30.71
CA PHE A 25 -29.77 -11.59 31.34
C PHE A 25 -28.67 -11.62 30.27
N LYS A 26 -27.43 -11.26 30.64
CA LYS A 26 -26.28 -11.31 29.72
C LYS A 26 -25.89 -12.78 29.47
N PRO A 27 -26.05 -13.31 28.25
CA PRO A 27 -25.62 -14.67 27.97
C PRO A 27 -24.10 -14.79 28.01
N GLU A 28 -23.58 -15.81 28.69
CA GLU A 28 -22.13 -16.05 28.81
C GLU A 28 -21.60 -17.13 27.87
N TRP A 29 -22.50 -17.78 27.12
CA TRP A 29 -22.15 -18.82 26.14
C TRP A 29 -21.74 -18.24 24.79
N GLU A 30 -21.01 -19.05 24.03
CA GLU A 30 -20.55 -18.79 22.66
C GLU A 30 -21.15 -19.87 21.74
N TRP A 31 -21.73 -19.45 20.60
CA TRP A 31 -22.35 -20.35 19.64
C TRP A 31 -21.57 -20.40 18.32
N PRO A 32 -21.47 -21.56 17.64
CA PRO A 32 -20.85 -21.62 16.32
C PRO A 32 -21.71 -20.92 15.27
N LEU A 33 -21.07 -20.27 14.30
CA LEU A 33 -21.69 -19.73 13.08
C LEU A 33 -20.77 -19.83 11.86
N ASN A 34 -21.31 -19.47 10.71
CA ASN A 34 -20.59 -19.14 9.49
C ASN A 34 -20.68 -17.63 9.24
N VAL A 35 -19.54 -16.97 9.04
CA VAL A 35 -19.44 -15.53 8.76
C VAL A 35 -18.94 -15.31 7.34
N GLU A 36 -19.68 -14.51 6.59
CA GLU A 36 -19.32 -14.05 5.24
C GLU A 36 -19.22 -12.53 5.28
N PHE A 37 -18.22 -11.97 4.61
CA PHE A 37 -17.99 -10.53 4.53
C PHE A 37 -17.89 -10.08 3.07
N PHE A 38 -18.58 -9.01 2.72
CA PHE A 38 -18.61 -8.42 1.38
C PHE A 38 -18.22 -6.96 1.49
N GLU A 39 -17.23 -6.49 0.75
CA GLU A 39 -16.81 -5.07 0.81
C GLU A 39 -17.84 -4.13 0.17
N ASN A 40 -18.63 -4.64 -0.78
CA ASN A 40 -19.67 -3.89 -1.49
C ASN A 40 -19.09 -2.65 -2.20
N ASP A 41 -17.91 -2.84 -2.80
CA ASP A 41 -17.11 -1.94 -3.65
C ASP A 41 -17.33 -2.19 -5.16
N GLY A 42 -18.29 -3.05 -5.49
CA GLY A 42 -18.58 -3.53 -6.84
C GLY A 42 -18.36 -5.04 -6.99
N ASN A 43 -17.52 -5.65 -6.14
CA ASN A 43 -17.42 -7.11 -6.06
C ASN A 43 -18.71 -7.70 -5.45
N ASN A 44 -19.22 -8.77 -6.06
CA ASN A 44 -20.42 -9.47 -5.62
C ASN A 44 -20.13 -10.75 -4.82
N GLU A 45 -18.85 -11.05 -4.58
CA GLU A 45 -18.40 -12.21 -3.82
C GLU A 45 -17.99 -11.83 -2.40
N ALA A 46 -18.04 -12.82 -1.50
CA ALA A 46 -17.56 -12.62 -0.15
C ALA A 46 -16.02 -12.66 -0.16
N VAL A 47 -15.38 -11.61 0.33
CA VAL A 47 -13.91 -11.55 0.44
C VAL A 47 -13.37 -12.58 1.45
N PHE A 48 -14.21 -13.06 2.36
CA PHE A 48 -13.97 -14.29 3.11
C PHE A 48 -15.26 -14.99 3.51
N ASN A 49 -15.17 -16.31 3.71
CA ASN A 49 -16.23 -17.17 4.20
C ASN A 49 -15.67 -18.16 5.24
N GLU A 50 -15.90 -17.88 6.52
CA GLU A 50 -15.21 -18.56 7.61
C GLU A 50 -16.14 -19.09 8.69
N ARG A 51 -15.68 -20.14 9.39
CA ARG A 51 -16.37 -20.66 10.59
C ARG A 51 -15.83 -19.97 11.84
N ALA A 52 -16.74 -19.45 12.67
CA ALA A 52 -16.42 -18.69 13.86
C ALA A 52 -17.38 -18.98 15.02
N GLY A 53 -17.07 -18.47 16.20
CA GLY A 53 -17.98 -18.36 17.34
C GLY A 53 -18.58 -16.96 17.43
N VAL A 54 -19.81 -16.85 17.92
CA VAL A 54 -20.45 -15.59 18.32
C VAL A 54 -20.83 -15.59 19.78
N LYS A 55 -20.56 -14.47 20.44
CA LYS A 55 -20.99 -14.19 21.81
C LYS A 55 -21.44 -12.74 21.93
N VAL A 56 -22.32 -12.47 22.90
CA VAL A 56 -22.70 -11.10 23.25
C VAL A 56 -21.54 -10.37 23.94
N ASN A 57 -21.20 -9.19 23.42
CA ASN A 57 -20.18 -8.30 23.98
C ASN A 57 -20.81 -7.08 24.69
N GLY A 58 -19.96 -6.26 25.32
CA GLY A 58 -20.34 -5.08 26.09
C GLY A 58 -20.61 -5.40 27.57
N GLN A 59 -20.14 -4.53 28.48
CA GLN A 59 -20.34 -4.74 29.92
C GLN A 59 -21.83 -4.61 30.29
N ASN A 60 -22.45 -3.52 29.85
CA ASN A 60 -23.83 -3.16 30.19
C ASN A 60 -24.71 -2.93 28.96
N SER A 61 -24.12 -2.55 27.82
CA SER A 61 -24.82 -2.27 26.55
C SER A 61 -25.39 -3.52 25.86
N TRP A 62 -25.13 -4.72 26.39
CA TRP A 62 -25.76 -5.96 25.93
C TRP A 62 -27.30 -5.93 26.01
N VAL A 63 -27.88 -5.03 26.81
CA VAL A 63 -29.34 -4.86 26.96
C VAL A 63 -29.99 -4.17 25.76
N LEU A 64 -29.21 -3.60 24.84
CA LEU A 64 -29.74 -2.96 23.62
C LEU A 64 -30.60 -3.96 22.81
N PRO A 65 -31.64 -3.48 22.08
CA PRO A 65 -32.42 -4.32 21.19
C PRO A 65 -31.55 -4.91 20.07
N GLN A 66 -30.67 -4.09 19.49
CA GLN A 66 -29.60 -4.54 18.60
C GLN A 66 -28.40 -5.02 19.45
N LYS A 67 -28.09 -6.31 19.39
CA LYS A 67 -27.00 -6.90 20.19
C LYS A 67 -25.63 -6.53 19.64
N MET A 68 -24.68 -6.32 20.55
CA MET A 68 -23.25 -6.26 20.25
C MET A 68 -22.71 -7.69 20.12
N LEU A 69 -22.10 -8.01 18.99
CA LEU A 69 -21.66 -9.37 18.68
C LEU A 69 -20.14 -9.40 18.60
N GLY A 70 -19.49 -10.16 19.48
CA GLY A 70 -18.09 -10.55 19.29
C GLY A 70 -18.03 -11.77 18.39
N ILE A 71 -17.17 -11.71 17.37
CA ILE A 71 -16.88 -12.80 16.43
C ILE A 71 -15.50 -13.34 16.78
N TYR A 72 -15.39 -14.65 17.00
CA TYR A 72 -14.17 -15.31 17.49
C TYR A 72 -13.77 -16.45 16.56
N PHE A 73 -12.61 -16.35 15.93
CA PHE A 73 -12.02 -17.42 15.15
C PHE A 73 -11.28 -18.35 16.11
N ARG A 74 -11.69 -19.61 16.16
CA ARG A 74 -11.07 -20.62 17.03
C ARG A 74 -10.85 -21.88 16.23
N GLY A 75 -9.74 -22.58 16.48
CA GLY A 75 -9.44 -23.86 15.82
C GLY A 75 -10.50 -24.95 16.04
N GLY A 76 -11.36 -24.78 17.06
CA GLY A 76 -12.52 -25.65 17.29
C GLY A 76 -13.71 -25.42 16.36
N TYR A 77 -13.76 -24.29 15.63
CA TYR A 77 -14.81 -23.96 14.67
C TYR A 77 -14.30 -23.98 13.22
N GLY A 78 -13.09 -23.49 12.98
CA GLY A 78 -12.52 -23.29 11.64
C GLY A 78 -10.99 -23.18 11.67
N SER A 79 -10.43 -22.31 10.83
CA SER A 79 -8.99 -22.04 10.67
C SER A 79 -8.29 -21.62 11.97
N GLY A 80 -9.03 -20.97 12.88
CA GLY A 80 -8.50 -20.44 14.13
C GLY A 80 -8.09 -18.98 14.09
N SER A 81 -8.08 -18.36 12.91
CA SER A 81 -7.78 -16.94 12.69
C SER A 81 -8.41 -16.50 11.36
N LEU A 82 -8.80 -15.25 11.24
CA LEU A 82 -9.14 -14.61 9.97
C LEU A 82 -7.88 -13.98 9.37
N ASP A 83 -7.60 -14.26 8.10
CA ASP A 83 -6.52 -13.61 7.34
C ASP A 83 -7.13 -12.66 6.31
N TYR A 84 -7.54 -11.48 6.78
CA TYR A 84 -8.11 -10.39 5.99
C TYR A 84 -7.94 -9.03 6.70
N PRO A 85 -7.46 -7.96 6.04
CA PRO A 85 -7.30 -6.63 6.63
C PRO A 85 -8.64 -5.91 6.83
N LEU A 86 -9.30 -6.17 7.97
CA LEU A 86 -10.60 -5.59 8.30
C LEU A 86 -10.60 -4.05 8.35
N PHE A 87 -9.47 -3.41 8.60
CA PHE A 87 -9.32 -1.96 8.71
C PHE A 87 -8.21 -1.49 7.77
N HIS A 88 -8.51 -0.48 6.94
CA HIS A 88 -7.61 -0.06 5.86
C HIS A 88 -6.68 1.10 6.28
N ASP A 89 -6.82 1.60 7.51
CA ASP A 89 -6.02 2.67 8.09
C ASP A 89 -4.84 2.15 8.92
N ARG A 90 -4.53 0.85 8.82
CA ARG A 90 -3.51 0.13 9.60
C ARG A 90 -3.07 -1.15 8.89
N ASP A 91 -1.88 -1.65 9.24
CA ASP A 91 -1.21 -2.74 8.50
C ASP A 91 -1.69 -4.16 8.85
N ARG A 92 -2.47 -4.35 9.92
CA ARG A 92 -2.83 -5.69 10.38
C ARG A 92 -3.78 -6.39 9.42
N SER A 93 -3.36 -7.56 8.91
CA SER A 93 -4.21 -8.44 8.09
C SER A 93 -4.78 -9.65 8.82
N LYS A 94 -4.38 -9.98 10.05
CA LYS A 94 -4.76 -11.24 10.69
C LYS A 94 -5.44 -11.09 12.06
N PHE A 95 -6.67 -11.57 12.22
CA PHE A 95 -7.51 -11.36 13.40
C PHE A 95 -7.99 -12.68 14.03
N ASP A 96 -7.81 -12.88 15.33
CA ASP A 96 -8.44 -13.99 16.04
C ASP A 96 -9.87 -13.64 16.48
N ASN A 97 -10.20 -12.35 16.50
CA ASN A 97 -11.53 -11.87 16.81
C ASN A 97 -11.77 -10.42 16.33
N PHE A 98 -13.03 -10.01 16.27
CA PHE A 98 -13.45 -8.61 16.15
C PHE A 98 -14.85 -8.41 16.73
N VAL A 99 -15.31 -7.16 16.81
CA VAL A 99 -16.64 -6.83 17.33
C VAL A 99 -17.50 -6.14 16.29
N LEU A 100 -18.73 -6.63 16.10
CA LEU A 100 -19.83 -5.93 15.46
C LEU A 100 -20.61 -5.18 16.55
N ARG A 101 -20.24 -3.91 16.77
CA ARG A 101 -20.74 -3.06 17.86
C ARG A 101 -21.96 -2.25 17.41
N ALA A 102 -23.05 -2.32 18.18
CA ALA A 102 -24.24 -1.49 17.98
C ALA A 102 -24.09 -0.12 18.68
N SER A 103 -23.05 0.65 18.35
CA SER A 103 -22.73 2.04 18.79
C SER A 103 -22.87 2.43 20.29
N GLY A 104 -23.18 1.49 21.18
CA GLY A 104 -23.29 1.71 22.63
C GLY A 104 -24.30 2.79 23.01
N SER A 105 -23.88 3.80 23.78
CA SER A 105 -24.72 4.93 24.21
C SER A 105 -25.14 5.84 23.05
N ASP A 106 -24.47 5.77 21.89
CA ASP A 106 -24.83 6.52 20.69
C ASP A 106 -25.79 5.76 19.76
N TRP A 107 -26.21 4.55 20.13
CA TRP A 107 -27.13 3.73 19.33
C TRP A 107 -28.47 4.42 19.02
N SER A 108 -28.97 5.23 19.96
CA SER A 108 -30.23 5.95 19.80
C SER A 108 -30.09 7.28 19.04
N ASN A 109 -28.87 7.68 18.68
CA ASN A 109 -28.59 9.01 18.16
C ASN A 109 -27.96 8.93 16.76
N THR A 110 -26.61 8.93 16.66
CA THR A 110 -25.93 9.16 15.37
C THR A 110 -25.26 7.92 14.79
N LEU A 111 -24.99 6.91 15.64
CA LEU A 111 -24.24 5.68 15.35
C LEU A 111 -22.73 5.83 15.14
N MET A 112 -22.18 7.05 15.22
CA MET A 112 -20.79 7.36 14.84
C MET A 112 -19.95 8.11 15.88
N ARG A 113 -20.51 8.58 17.01
CA ARG A 113 -19.78 9.45 17.99
C ARG A 113 -18.46 8.87 18.48
N ASP A 114 -18.41 7.57 18.76
CA ASP A 114 -17.20 6.89 19.27
C ASP A 114 -16.05 6.98 18.26
N GLY A 115 -16.25 6.46 17.05
CA GLY A 115 -15.23 6.51 15.99
C GLY A 115 -14.89 7.95 15.60
N LEU A 116 -15.91 8.82 15.52
CA LEU A 116 -15.75 10.24 15.20
C LEU A 116 -14.78 10.89 16.18
N SER A 117 -15.07 10.81 17.49
CA SER A 117 -14.26 11.47 18.53
C SER A 117 -12.81 11.00 18.52
N GLN A 118 -12.61 9.68 18.40
CA GLN A 118 -11.28 9.08 18.36
C GLN A 118 -10.48 9.46 17.11
N SER A 119 -11.15 9.73 15.98
CA SER A 119 -10.50 10.06 14.70
C SER A 119 -10.02 11.52 14.59
N LEU A 120 -10.64 12.45 15.32
CA LEU A 120 -10.36 13.89 15.19
C LEU A 120 -8.89 14.28 15.46
N PRO A 121 -8.20 13.77 16.50
CA PRO A 121 -6.82 14.17 16.77
C PRO A 121 -5.77 13.48 15.88
N GLN A 122 -6.11 12.38 15.18
CA GLN A 122 -5.13 11.43 14.63
C GLN A 122 -4.15 12.02 13.61
N VAL A 123 -4.55 13.05 12.86
CA VAL A 123 -3.68 13.72 11.86
C VAL A 123 -2.48 14.42 12.53
N ASN A 124 -2.68 15.03 13.70
CA ASN A 124 -1.68 15.89 14.34
C ASN A 124 -1.12 15.31 15.64
N ALA A 125 -1.88 14.46 16.30
CA ALA A 125 -1.61 13.92 17.61
C ALA A 125 -2.16 12.48 17.67
N PRO A 126 -1.49 11.52 17.01
CA PRO A 126 -1.93 10.14 17.00
C PRO A 126 -1.85 9.58 18.43
N VAL A 127 -3.04 9.37 19.01
CA VAL A 127 -3.25 8.62 20.23
C VAL A 127 -3.89 7.31 19.80
N ASP A 128 -3.40 6.21 20.35
CA ASP A 128 -3.89 4.86 20.03
C ASP A 128 -5.42 4.81 20.11
N HIS A 129 -6.04 4.23 19.09
CA HIS A 129 -7.49 4.19 18.95
C HIS A 129 -7.95 2.91 18.26
N GLN A 130 -9.18 2.51 18.57
CA GLN A 130 -9.77 1.29 18.03
C GLN A 130 -10.12 1.43 16.55
N GLY A 131 -9.89 0.38 15.76
CA GLY A 131 -10.35 0.30 14.37
C GLY A 131 -11.85 0.53 14.25
N PHE A 132 -12.26 1.28 13.23
CA PHE A 132 -13.66 1.67 13.04
C PHE A 132 -14.07 1.58 11.57
N ARG A 133 -15.12 0.80 11.27
CA ARG A 133 -15.84 0.88 9.99
C ARG A 133 -17.33 0.60 10.19
N PRO A 134 -18.25 1.40 9.63
CA PRO A 134 -19.67 1.04 9.62
C PRO A 134 -19.93 -0.11 8.64
N SER A 135 -20.82 -1.02 8.99
CA SER A 135 -21.18 -2.21 8.21
C SER A 135 -22.67 -2.53 8.34
N ILE A 136 -23.21 -3.27 7.37
CA ILE A 136 -24.56 -3.83 7.40
C ILE A 136 -24.45 -5.27 7.90
N VAL A 137 -25.35 -5.71 8.79
CA VAL A 137 -25.35 -7.09 9.28
C VAL A 137 -26.67 -7.79 8.94
N PHE A 138 -26.56 -9.01 8.42
CA PHE A 138 -27.66 -9.96 8.28
C PHE A 138 -27.42 -11.17 9.18
N ILE A 139 -28.47 -11.65 9.85
CA ILE A 139 -28.43 -12.89 10.63
C ILE A 139 -29.48 -13.84 10.08
N ASN A 140 -29.07 -14.99 9.56
CA ASN A 140 -29.96 -15.96 8.90
C ASN A 140 -30.86 -15.30 7.83
N GLY A 141 -30.29 -14.37 7.05
CA GLY A 141 -30.99 -13.59 6.03
C GLY A 141 -31.88 -12.45 6.57
N ALA A 142 -32.01 -12.27 7.88
CA ALA A 142 -32.74 -11.16 8.47
C ALA A 142 -31.82 -9.95 8.67
N TYR A 143 -32.21 -8.80 8.10
CA TYR A 143 -31.51 -7.53 8.26
C TYR A 143 -31.48 -7.07 9.73
N MET A 144 -30.31 -6.63 10.20
CA MET A 144 -30.09 -6.20 11.59
C MET A 144 -29.68 -4.74 11.74
N GLY A 145 -29.64 -3.96 10.66
CA GLY A 145 -29.21 -2.57 10.74
C GLY A 145 -27.71 -2.41 10.53
N ILE A 146 -27.24 -1.23 10.96
CA ILE A 146 -25.84 -0.81 10.90
C ILE A 146 -25.16 -1.23 12.20
N HIS A 147 -24.04 -1.94 12.08
CA HIS A 147 -23.10 -2.23 13.16
C HIS A 147 -21.73 -1.65 12.80
N ASN A 148 -20.97 -1.21 13.80
CA ASN A 148 -19.59 -0.80 13.63
C ASN A 148 -18.67 -2.00 13.79
N ILE A 149 -17.84 -2.30 12.78
CA ILE A 149 -16.67 -3.16 12.90
C ILE A 149 -15.70 -2.44 13.85
N ARG A 150 -15.30 -3.11 14.94
CA ARG A 150 -14.38 -2.57 15.94
C ARG A 150 -13.28 -3.56 16.27
N SER A 151 -12.05 -3.07 16.35
CA SER A 151 -10.96 -3.81 16.99
C SER A 151 -11.19 -3.82 18.50
N ARG A 152 -10.64 -4.83 19.17
CA ARG A 152 -10.54 -4.82 20.64
C ARG A 152 -9.26 -4.11 21.05
N VAL A 153 -9.21 -3.71 22.32
CA VAL A 153 -7.97 -3.24 22.96
C VAL A 153 -7.55 -4.34 23.91
N ASP A 154 -6.71 -5.24 23.42
CA ASP A 154 -6.12 -6.38 24.12
C ASP A 154 -4.61 -6.44 23.76
N GLU A 155 -3.92 -7.52 24.11
CA GLU A 155 -2.50 -7.67 23.78
C GLU A 155 -2.23 -7.63 22.26
N GLU A 156 -3.17 -8.13 21.45
CA GLU A 156 -3.07 -8.10 20.01
C GLU A 156 -3.11 -6.66 19.51
N PHE A 157 -3.94 -5.79 20.09
CA PHE A 157 -3.97 -4.36 19.73
C PHE A 157 -2.60 -3.71 19.81
N VAL A 158 -1.81 -4.02 20.83
CA VAL A 158 -0.47 -3.44 20.96
C VAL A 158 0.50 -4.08 19.97
N GLN A 159 0.39 -5.39 19.73
CA GLN A 159 1.16 -6.07 18.70
C GLN A 159 0.87 -5.51 17.30
N GLU A 160 -0.40 -5.27 16.99
CA GLU A 160 -0.93 -4.70 15.75
C GLU A 160 -0.36 -3.32 15.44
N ASN A 161 -0.43 -2.41 16.42
CA ASN A 161 -0.11 -1.00 16.18
C ASN A 161 1.37 -0.67 16.48
N HIS A 162 2.06 -1.51 17.26
CA HIS A 162 3.41 -1.21 17.77
C HIS A 162 4.45 -2.34 17.61
N GLY A 163 4.07 -3.51 17.10
CA GLY A 163 5.01 -4.63 16.86
C GLY A 163 5.58 -5.27 18.13
N ILE A 164 4.87 -5.15 19.27
CA ILE A 164 5.32 -5.70 20.55
C ILE A 164 4.65 -7.04 20.80
N GLU A 165 5.46 -8.10 20.86
CA GLU A 165 5.00 -9.47 21.10
C GLU A 165 4.27 -9.63 22.44
N ALA A 166 3.27 -10.51 22.45
CA ALA A 166 2.52 -10.88 23.64
C ALA A 166 3.46 -11.32 24.80
N GLY A 167 3.10 -10.98 26.03
CA GLY A 167 3.92 -11.20 27.21
C GLY A 167 5.05 -10.19 27.44
N ASN A 168 5.40 -9.34 26.47
CA ASN A 168 6.43 -8.29 26.61
C ASN A 168 5.89 -6.89 26.93
N LEU A 169 4.59 -6.78 27.19
CA LEU A 169 3.94 -5.56 27.65
C LEU A 169 3.15 -5.79 28.94
N ASP A 170 2.79 -4.68 29.60
CA ASP A 170 1.75 -4.62 30.61
C ASP A 170 0.60 -3.75 30.03
N LEU A 171 -0.63 -4.26 30.06
CA LEU A 171 -1.86 -3.56 29.61
C LEU A 171 -2.82 -3.44 30.78
N ILE A 172 -3.15 -2.20 31.14
CA ILE A 172 -3.89 -1.85 32.35
C ILE A 172 -5.15 -1.06 31.99
N THR A 173 -6.25 -1.41 32.65
CA THR A 173 -7.57 -0.77 32.52
C THR A 173 -7.99 -0.15 33.85
N ASP A 174 -8.72 0.97 33.78
CA ASP A 174 -9.28 1.69 34.92
C ASP A 174 -8.26 1.90 36.07
N ASP A 175 -8.67 1.63 37.32
CA ASP A 175 -7.88 1.77 38.54
C ASP A 175 -6.97 0.55 38.78
N GLY A 176 -6.16 0.18 37.78
CA GLY A 176 -5.15 -0.88 37.88
C GLY A 176 -5.62 -2.29 37.52
N GLY A 177 -6.72 -2.45 36.79
CA GLY A 177 -7.16 -3.72 36.22
C GLY A 177 -6.14 -4.27 35.24
N VAL A 178 -5.67 -5.50 35.43
CA VAL A 178 -4.68 -6.12 34.53
C VAL A 178 -5.39 -6.90 33.44
N GLU A 179 -5.27 -6.44 32.19
CA GLU A 179 -5.70 -7.20 31.01
C GLU A 179 -4.57 -8.12 30.53
N GLU A 180 -3.33 -7.61 30.46
CA GLU A 180 -2.14 -8.40 30.13
C GLU A 180 -0.94 -8.01 31.00
N GLY A 181 -0.09 -8.99 31.33
CA GLY A 181 1.12 -8.78 32.12
C GLY A 181 0.86 -8.65 33.63
N ASN A 182 1.29 -7.54 34.24
CA ASN A 182 1.17 -7.29 35.67
C ASN A 182 1.13 -5.79 36.01
N ASP A 183 0.76 -5.44 37.25
CA ASP A 183 0.55 -4.07 37.71
C ASP A 183 1.79 -3.40 38.33
N SER A 184 2.95 -4.05 38.40
CA SER A 184 4.10 -3.52 39.15
C SER A 184 4.57 -2.16 38.63
N ALA A 185 4.63 -1.98 37.30
CA ALA A 185 5.02 -0.72 36.69
C ALA A 185 3.91 0.35 36.82
N PHE A 186 2.65 -0.07 36.89
CA PHE A 186 1.51 0.83 37.09
C PHE A 186 1.52 1.40 38.50
N VAL A 187 1.77 0.56 39.52
CA VAL A 187 1.92 1.00 40.91
C VAL A 187 3.07 2.01 41.07
N VAL A 188 4.15 1.87 40.31
CA VAL A 188 5.25 2.85 40.30
C VAL A 188 4.79 4.17 39.68
N MET A 189 4.12 4.11 38.52
CA MET A 189 3.56 5.29 37.87
C MET A 189 2.59 6.04 38.79
N ASP A 190 1.62 5.33 39.37
CA ASP A 190 0.63 5.89 40.28
C ASP A 190 1.29 6.53 41.52
N ALA A 191 2.31 5.87 42.09
CA ALA A 191 3.07 6.45 43.19
C ALA A 191 3.81 7.75 42.79
N LEU A 192 4.36 7.83 41.58
CA LEU A 192 5.03 9.03 41.07
C LEU A 192 4.06 10.20 40.89
N PHE A 193 2.86 9.96 40.35
CA PHE A 193 1.85 11.02 40.23
C PHE A 193 1.30 11.48 41.59
N ASN A 194 1.37 10.65 42.63
CA ASN A 194 0.99 11.03 43.99
C ASN A 194 2.06 11.85 44.73
N GLU A 195 3.26 12.03 44.16
CA GLU A 195 4.26 12.98 44.68
C GLU A 195 3.87 14.43 44.37
N ASP A 196 4.59 15.39 44.96
CA ASP A 196 4.46 16.82 44.63
C ASP A 196 5.12 17.11 43.28
N LEU A 197 4.31 17.16 42.22
CA LEU A 197 4.79 17.36 40.84
C LEU A 197 5.11 18.82 40.51
N SER A 198 4.82 19.78 41.40
CA SER A 198 5.35 21.14 41.27
C SER A 198 6.89 21.19 41.38
N ASP A 199 7.50 20.16 41.98
CA ASP A 199 8.95 19.94 41.92
C ASP A 199 9.36 19.27 40.60
N GLN A 200 10.23 19.94 39.83
CA GLN A 200 10.69 19.47 38.53
C GLN A 200 11.32 18.06 38.57
N ALA A 201 12.02 17.69 39.64
CA ALA A 201 12.66 16.38 39.71
C ALA A 201 11.64 15.24 39.87
N ASN A 202 10.52 15.51 40.56
CA ASN A 202 9.42 14.56 40.68
C ASN A 202 8.67 14.45 39.35
N PHE A 203 8.41 15.58 38.69
CA PHE A 203 7.83 15.60 37.35
C PHE A 203 8.69 14.83 36.34
N ASP A 204 10.01 15.07 36.32
CA ASP A 204 10.94 14.37 35.43
C ASP A 204 10.93 12.86 35.66
N ALA A 205 10.72 12.41 36.91
CA ALA A 205 10.58 10.99 37.24
C ALA A 205 9.27 10.40 36.69
N ALA A 206 8.14 11.09 36.81
CA ALA A 206 6.88 10.68 36.20
C ALA A 206 6.98 10.67 34.66
N ALA A 207 7.56 11.71 34.07
CA ALA A 207 7.77 11.84 32.62
C ALA A 207 8.79 10.83 32.05
N ALA A 208 9.64 10.23 32.89
CA ALA A 208 10.47 9.09 32.51
C ALA A 208 9.65 7.80 32.34
N GLU A 209 8.53 7.68 33.06
CA GLU A 209 7.67 6.50 33.05
C GLU A 209 6.48 6.61 32.10
N VAL A 210 6.00 7.83 31.80
CA VAL A 210 4.81 8.10 30.97
C VAL A 210 5.14 8.96 29.75
N ASN A 211 4.54 8.64 28.60
CA ASN A 211 4.61 9.49 27.42
C ASN A 211 3.72 10.73 27.61
N MET A 212 4.31 11.79 28.17
CA MET A 212 3.59 13.03 28.51
C MET A 212 2.99 13.77 27.31
N ILE A 213 3.45 13.51 26.08
CA ILE A 213 2.84 14.08 24.87
C ILE A 213 1.51 13.38 24.58
N ASN A 214 1.55 12.05 24.47
CA ASN A 214 0.34 11.22 24.32
C ASN A 214 -0.66 11.44 25.46
N PHE A 215 -0.17 11.61 26.70
CA PHE A 215 -1.01 11.95 27.85
C PHE A 215 -1.72 13.30 27.71
N ALA A 216 -1.03 14.34 27.23
CA ALA A 216 -1.65 15.64 26.95
C ALA A 216 -2.75 15.53 25.90
N ASP A 217 -2.47 14.83 24.79
CA ASP A 217 -3.39 14.69 23.66
C ASP A 217 -4.62 13.85 24.02
N TYR A 218 -4.43 12.80 24.83
CA TYR A 218 -5.52 12.00 25.37
C TYR A 218 -6.49 12.87 26.20
N TRP A 219 -5.96 13.60 27.19
CA TRP A 219 -6.80 14.42 28.06
C TRP A 219 -7.41 15.62 27.36
N ALA A 220 -6.67 16.28 26.45
CA ALA A 220 -7.22 17.37 25.64
C ALA A 220 -8.42 16.90 24.81
N THR A 221 -8.33 15.68 24.24
CA THR A 221 -9.43 15.08 23.48
C THR A 221 -10.60 14.68 24.37
N GLU A 222 -10.37 14.00 25.50
CA GLU A 222 -11.43 13.62 26.46
C GLU A 222 -12.20 14.84 26.99
N ILE A 223 -11.46 15.88 27.38
CA ILE A 223 -12.03 17.15 27.84
C ILE A 223 -12.80 17.81 26.70
N TRP A 224 -12.20 17.99 25.52
CA TRP A 224 -12.88 18.65 24.41
C TRP A 224 -14.15 17.91 23.99
N ALA A 225 -14.11 16.58 23.90
CA ALA A 225 -15.25 15.75 23.52
C ALA A 225 -16.39 15.79 24.57
N SER A 226 -16.15 16.33 25.77
CA SER A 226 -17.09 16.33 26.89
C SER A 226 -17.65 14.92 27.15
N ASN A 227 -16.75 13.95 27.19
CA ASN A 227 -17.10 12.56 27.41
C ASN A 227 -17.49 12.33 28.86
N SER A 228 -18.78 12.17 29.15
CA SER A 228 -19.24 11.96 30.53
C SER A 228 -18.79 10.64 31.18
N SER A 229 -18.10 9.75 30.44
CA SER A 229 -17.62 8.46 30.92
C SER A 229 -16.14 8.43 31.32
N TRP A 230 -15.38 9.52 31.22
CA TRP A 230 -13.92 9.60 31.42
C TRP A 230 -13.36 8.96 32.72
N GLY A 231 -14.21 8.73 33.74
CA GLY A 231 -13.84 8.14 35.03
C GLY A 231 -13.71 6.61 35.04
N HIS A 232 -14.09 5.99 33.92
CA HIS A 232 -14.02 4.57 33.59
C HIS A 232 -13.67 4.47 32.09
N ASN A 233 -13.19 3.33 31.60
CA ASN A 233 -12.67 3.17 30.24
C ASN A 233 -11.31 3.86 30.01
N VAL A 234 -10.51 4.01 31.06
CA VAL A 234 -9.12 4.46 30.94
C VAL A 234 -8.26 3.25 30.61
N VAL A 235 -7.63 3.22 29.45
CA VAL A 235 -6.78 2.10 29.02
C VAL A 235 -5.39 2.59 28.70
N GLN A 236 -4.39 1.88 29.20
CA GLN A 236 -2.99 2.23 28.98
C GLN A 236 -2.09 1.01 28.92
N TRP A 237 -1.02 1.09 28.15
CA TRP A 237 -0.07 0.00 27.97
C TRP A 237 1.37 0.49 28.06
N LYS A 238 2.28 -0.43 28.39
CA LYS A 238 3.72 -0.16 28.49
C LYS A 238 4.57 -1.36 28.06
N PRO A 239 5.62 -1.18 27.22
CA PRO A 239 6.62 -2.21 27.01
C PRO A 239 7.40 -2.50 28.30
N LYS A 240 7.63 -3.77 28.63
CA LYS A 240 8.40 -4.18 29.82
C LYS A 240 9.87 -3.76 29.78
N VAL A 241 10.42 -3.45 28.61
CA VAL A 241 11.82 -3.06 28.42
C VAL A 241 11.89 -1.70 27.71
N GLY A 242 12.48 -0.70 28.38
CA GLY A 242 12.85 0.58 27.77
C GLY A 242 11.70 1.51 27.34
N GLY A 243 10.45 1.16 27.64
CA GLY A 243 9.26 1.89 27.21
C GLY A 243 8.63 2.81 28.25
N LYS A 244 7.63 3.57 27.82
CA LYS A 244 6.78 4.43 28.66
C LYS A 244 5.33 3.94 28.64
N TRP A 245 4.49 4.46 29.53
CA TRP A 245 3.04 4.28 29.46
C TRP A 245 2.46 5.12 28.31
N HIS A 246 1.57 4.51 27.53
CA HIS A 246 0.79 5.10 26.45
C HIS A 246 -0.69 4.89 26.76
N TYR A 247 -1.50 5.93 26.56
CA TYR A 247 -2.96 5.91 26.71
C TYR A 247 -3.61 5.58 25.37
N VAL A 248 -4.74 4.87 25.45
CA VAL A 248 -5.55 4.41 24.33
C VAL A 248 -6.97 4.93 24.50
N PHE A 249 -7.54 5.54 23.44
CA PHE A 249 -8.95 5.92 23.47
C PHE A 249 -9.85 4.70 23.45
N THR A 250 -10.79 4.65 24.39
CA THR A 250 -11.87 3.66 24.39
C THR A 250 -13.19 4.28 24.84
N ASP A 251 -14.27 3.94 24.14
CA ASP A 251 -15.64 4.22 24.58
C ASP A 251 -15.99 5.71 24.77
N LEU A 252 -15.80 6.50 23.70
CA LEU A 252 -16.13 7.94 23.64
C LEU A 252 -17.56 8.18 23.12
N ASP A 253 -18.41 7.15 23.10
CA ASP A 253 -19.81 7.25 22.62
C ASP A 253 -20.72 8.12 23.50
N ARG A 254 -20.26 8.48 24.71
CA ARG A 254 -20.90 9.47 25.60
C ARG A 254 -20.30 10.88 25.50
N GLY A 255 -19.49 11.14 24.48
CA GLY A 255 -19.08 12.48 24.06
C GLY A 255 -20.22 13.28 23.44
N PHE A 256 -19.93 14.55 23.14
CA PHE A 256 -20.89 15.53 22.61
C PHE A 256 -22.09 15.73 23.54
N SER A 257 -21.87 15.63 24.86
CA SER A 257 -22.95 15.64 25.87
C SER A 257 -23.46 17.05 26.24
N GLY A 258 -22.75 18.09 25.80
CA GLY A 258 -23.10 19.50 25.97
C GLY A 258 -21.89 20.41 25.80
N SER A 259 -22.02 21.50 25.04
CA SER A 259 -20.91 22.38 24.64
C SER A 259 -20.20 23.04 25.83
N THR A 260 -20.85 23.15 26.99
CA THR A 260 -20.31 23.77 28.22
C THR A 260 -20.07 22.78 29.36
N ASN A 261 -20.24 21.47 29.14
CA ASN A 261 -20.02 20.45 30.17
C ASN A 261 -18.52 20.16 30.33
N ASP A 262 -18.12 19.54 31.46
CA ASP A 262 -16.76 19.04 31.69
C ASP A 262 -15.66 20.08 31.36
N ALA A 263 -15.75 21.26 31.98
CA ALA A 263 -14.68 22.26 31.96
C ALA A 263 -13.39 21.70 32.61
N ILE A 264 -12.26 22.33 32.30
CA ILE A 264 -10.92 21.94 32.75
C ILE A 264 -10.83 21.95 34.28
N ASP A 265 -11.54 22.87 34.94
CA ASP A 265 -11.62 22.94 36.41
C ASP A 265 -12.15 21.63 37.04
N GLY A 266 -12.99 20.89 36.31
CA GLY A 266 -13.46 19.57 36.69
C GLY A 266 -12.34 18.54 36.80
N PHE A 267 -11.21 18.76 36.12
CA PHE A 267 -10.05 17.87 36.10
C PHE A 267 -8.88 18.39 36.93
N THR A 268 -8.87 19.67 37.31
CA THR A 268 -7.82 20.29 38.15
C THR A 268 -8.22 20.42 39.62
N VAL A 269 -9.50 20.23 39.97
CA VAL A 269 -9.99 20.30 41.36
C VAL A 269 -10.51 18.94 41.84
N PRO A 270 -10.11 18.45 43.04
CA PRO A 270 -10.63 17.20 43.59
C PRO A 270 -12.15 17.26 43.79
N GLN A 271 -12.82 16.19 43.36
CA GLN A 271 -14.29 16.07 43.47
C GLN A 271 -14.75 15.06 44.53
N ASP A 272 -13.82 14.38 45.21
CA ASP A 272 -14.08 13.42 46.29
C ASP A 272 -15.10 12.33 45.90
N ASN A 273 -15.01 11.80 44.69
CA ASN A 273 -15.88 10.73 44.18
C ASN A 273 -15.07 9.48 43.74
N ASN A 274 -15.74 8.41 43.33
CA ASN A 274 -15.09 7.14 42.98
C ASN A 274 -14.25 7.19 41.68
N TYR A 275 -14.27 8.30 40.94
CA TYR A 275 -13.57 8.49 39.67
C TYR A 275 -12.38 9.44 39.79
N ASP A 276 -12.12 9.96 41.01
CA ASP A 276 -11.05 10.93 41.26
C ASP A 276 -9.65 10.33 41.00
N TYR A 277 -9.52 9.00 40.99
CA TYR A 277 -8.26 8.31 40.66
C TYR A 277 -7.77 8.70 39.26
N ALA A 278 -8.63 8.64 38.23
CA ALA A 278 -8.27 8.96 36.85
C ALA A 278 -7.88 10.44 36.67
N ARG A 279 -8.55 11.34 37.40
CA ARG A 279 -8.27 12.78 37.38
C ARG A 279 -7.00 13.16 38.14
N THR A 280 -6.59 12.34 39.10
CA THR A 280 -5.44 12.65 39.95
C THR A 280 -4.17 12.82 39.13
N TRP A 281 -3.95 11.97 38.12
CA TRP A 281 -2.76 12.06 37.28
C TRP A 281 -2.70 13.36 36.48
N ILE A 282 -3.78 13.76 35.82
CA ILE A 282 -3.80 15.01 35.03
C ILE A 282 -3.74 16.24 35.93
N ARG A 283 -4.49 16.23 37.05
CA ARG A 283 -4.46 17.29 38.05
C ARG A 283 -3.05 17.54 38.56
N HIS A 284 -2.36 16.49 39.01
CA HIS A 284 -1.01 16.62 39.56
C HIS A 284 0.01 16.98 38.47
N ALA A 285 -0.11 16.45 37.25
CA ALA A 285 0.77 16.84 36.15
C ALA A 285 0.71 18.35 35.88
N LEU A 286 -0.48 18.94 35.95
CA LEU A 286 -0.70 20.37 35.74
C LEU A 286 -0.27 21.25 36.92
N GLU A 287 0.19 20.69 38.04
CA GLU A 287 0.85 21.45 39.12
C GLU A 287 2.28 21.89 38.73
N ASN A 288 2.88 21.27 37.71
CA ASN A 288 4.16 21.69 37.16
C ASN A 288 3.97 22.84 36.16
N ASP A 289 4.45 24.04 36.48
CA ASP A 289 4.30 25.25 35.65
C ASP A 289 4.73 25.04 34.18
N GLY A 290 5.81 24.29 33.95
CA GLY A 290 6.34 24.04 32.60
C GLY A 290 5.43 23.13 31.79
N TYR A 291 4.93 22.06 32.41
CA TYR A 291 4.01 21.15 31.76
C TYR A 291 2.61 21.75 31.60
N ALA A 292 2.13 22.54 32.55
CA ALA A 292 0.87 23.28 32.44
C ALA A 292 0.89 24.24 31.24
N ALA A 293 1.98 24.98 31.05
CA ALA A 293 2.16 25.84 29.87
C ALA A 293 2.21 25.03 28.56
N PHE A 294 2.90 23.89 28.56
CA PHE A 294 2.93 22.98 27.41
C PHE A 294 1.53 22.42 27.08
N PHE A 295 0.78 21.95 28.08
CA PHE A 295 -0.57 21.43 27.91
C PHE A 295 -1.52 22.51 27.38
N ALA A 296 -1.46 23.72 27.94
CA ALA A 296 -2.28 24.84 27.48
C ALA A 296 -1.99 25.22 26.02
N GLN A 297 -0.71 25.29 25.63
CA GLN A 297 -0.31 25.53 24.24
C GLN A 297 -0.80 24.41 23.32
N ARG A 298 -0.56 23.15 23.72
CA ARG A 298 -0.93 21.99 22.92
C ARG A 298 -2.45 21.84 22.76
N PHE A 299 -3.24 22.17 23.79
CA PHE A 299 -4.69 22.21 23.69
C PHE A 299 -5.15 23.39 22.80
N ALA A 300 -4.51 24.56 22.88
CA ALA A 300 -4.77 25.66 21.94
C ALA A 300 -4.47 25.26 20.48
N ASP A 301 -3.38 24.53 20.23
CA ASP A 301 -3.04 23.99 18.91
C ASP A 301 -4.14 23.05 18.38
N HIS A 302 -4.65 22.16 19.23
CA HIS A 302 -5.80 21.31 18.92
C HIS A 302 -7.06 22.12 18.57
N LEU A 303 -7.40 23.15 19.34
CA LEU A 303 -8.56 24.00 19.10
C LEU A 303 -8.45 24.80 17.79
N HIS A 304 -7.23 25.19 17.41
CA HIS A 304 -6.95 25.86 16.14
C HIS A 304 -6.92 24.89 14.94
N THR A 305 -6.73 23.58 15.17
CA THR A 305 -6.55 22.58 14.10
C THR A 305 -7.52 21.41 14.21
N SER A 306 -7.19 20.35 14.97
CA SER A 306 -7.95 19.10 15.07
C SER A 306 -9.43 19.30 15.43
N PHE A 307 -9.69 20.24 16.34
CA PHE A 307 -11.00 20.57 16.91
C PHE A 307 -11.55 21.90 16.40
N HIS A 308 -10.96 22.44 15.34
CA HIS A 308 -11.50 23.63 14.70
C HIS A 308 -12.93 23.35 14.19
N PRO A 309 -13.93 24.21 14.45
CA PRO A 309 -15.33 23.91 14.13
C PRO A 309 -15.55 23.54 12.66
N GLN A 310 -14.95 24.29 11.73
CA GLN A 310 -15.04 24.03 10.29
C GLN A 310 -14.52 22.64 9.92
N ARG A 311 -13.39 22.22 10.52
CA ARG A 311 -12.81 20.89 10.30
C ARG A 311 -13.74 19.81 10.86
N VAL A 312 -14.22 19.99 12.09
CA VAL A 312 -15.08 19.01 12.76
C VAL A 312 -16.40 18.85 12.00
N HIS A 313 -17.00 19.93 11.50
CA HIS A 313 -18.18 19.90 10.64
C HIS A 313 -17.93 19.07 9.38
N GLY A 314 -16.82 19.33 8.66
CA GLY A 314 -16.45 18.55 7.48
C GLY A 314 -16.29 17.04 7.76
N VAL A 315 -15.72 16.68 8.92
CA VAL A 315 -15.63 15.26 9.33
C VAL A 315 -17.01 14.67 9.66
N ILE A 316 -17.87 15.40 10.39
CA ILE A 316 -19.25 14.99 10.68
C ILE A 316 -20.02 14.73 9.38
N ASP A 317 -19.91 15.64 8.42
CA ASP A 317 -20.63 15.56 7.14
C ASP A 317 -20.17 14.37 6.31
N ALA A 318 -18.85 14.17 6.19
CA ALA A 318 -18.28 13.03 5.47
C ALA A 318 -18.73 11.68 6.08
N TRP A 319 -18.75 11.58 7.41
CA TRP A 319 -19.15 10.37 8.11
C TRP A 319 -20.66 10.12 8.05
N ALA A 320 -21.46 11.17 8.21
CA ALA A 320 -22.92 11.10 8.06
C ALA A 320 -23.30 10.66 6.64
N ALA A 321 -22.66 11.24 5.61
CA ALA A 321 -22.90 10.88 4.21
C ALA A 321 -22.61 9.40 3.93
N ARG A 322 -21.58 8.81 4.57
CA ARG A 322 -21.20 7.39 4.40
C ARG A 322 -22.31 6.41 4.83
N ILE A 323 -23.10 6.76 5.85
CA ILE A 323 -24.15 5.89 6.39
C ILE A 323 -25.57 6.32 6.00
N ALA A 324 -25.77 7.57 5.57
CA ALA A 324 -27.08 8.14 5.25
C ALA A 324 -27.96 7.27 4.33
N PRO A 325 -27.44 6.63 3.25
CA PRO A 325 -28.26 5.76 2.41
C PRO A 325 -28.88 4.57 3.15
N GLU A 326 -28.25 4.12 4.24
CA GLU A 326 -28.66 2.95 5.02
C GLU A 326 -29.56 3.30 6.21
N ILE A 327 -29.54 4.55 6.67
CA ILE A 327 -30.33 5.03 7.82
C ILE A 327 -31.83 4.72 7.71
N PRO A 328 -32.52 4.90 6.56
CA PRO A 328 -33.95 4.57 6.45
C PRO A 328 -34.26 3.10 6.78
N PHE A 329 -33.36 2.18 6.41
CA PHE A 329 -33.52 0.75 6.69
C PHE A 329 -33.22 0.43 8.15
N HIS A 330 -32.19 1.06 8.73
CA HIS A 330 -31.89 0.96 10.16
C HIS A 330 -33.08 1.42 11.01
N VAL A 331 -33.63 2.61 10.71
CA VAL A 331 -34.81 3.17 11.39
C VAL A 331 -36.01 2.24 11.26
N ALA A 332 -36.31 1.75 10.05
CA ALA A 332 -37.42 0.83 9.83
C ALA A 332 -37.30 -0.47 10.66
N ARG A 333 -36.07 -0.91 10.94
CA ARG A 333 -35.81 -2.13 11.72
C ARG A 333 -35.99 -1.93 13.23
N TRP A 334 -35.57 -0.78 13.76
CA TRP A 334 -35.41 -0.57 15.21
C TRP A 334 -36.38 0.46 15.81
N THR A 335 -37.12 1.21 15.00
CA THR A 335 -38.13 2.17 15.48
C THR A 335 -39.15 1.49 16.40
N GLY A 336 -39.43 2.15 17.53
CA GLY A 336 -40.36 1.65 18.57
C GLY A 336 -39.77 0.60 19.52
N THR A 337 -38.49 0.25 19.40
CA THR A 337 -37.78 -0.55 20.41
C THR A 337 -37.18 0.34 21.50
N THR A 338 -37.02 -0.18 22.72
CA THR A 338 -36.59 0.59 23.90
C THR A 338 -35.60 -0.20 24.76
N SER A 339 -34.70 0.52 25.44
CA SER A 339 -33.79 -0.04 26.44
C SER A 339 -33.40 1.02 27.47
N SER A 340 -32.67 0.63 28.51
CA SER A 340 -32.08 1.58 29.46
C SER A 340 -30.95 2.43 28.86
N TYR A 341 -30.53 2.15 27.62
CA TYR A 341 -29.50 2.89 26.88
C TYR A 341 -30.09 3.88 25.86
N GLY A 342 -31.42 3.91 25.71
CA GLY A 342 -32.10 4.75 24.72
C GLY A 342 -33.15 3.95 23.94
N ASP A 343 -34.01 4.70 23.26
CA ASP A 343 -34.99 4.18 22.32
C ASP A 343 -34.38 4.15 20.91
N GLY A 344 -34.79 3.18 20.09
CA GLY A 344 -34.30 3.13 18.71
C GLY A 344 -34.71 4.39 17.94
N ILE A 345 -33.84 4.87 17.06
CA ILE A 345 -34.05 6.07 16.24
C ILE A 345 -35.44 6.00 15.60
N ALA A 346 -36.29 6.99 15.91
CA ALA A 346 -37.71 6.91 15.58
C ALA A 346 -37.98 7.26 14.10
N THR A 347 -37.28 8.26 13.56
CA THR A 347 -37.38 8.72 12.17
C THR A 347 -36.02 9.15 11.60
N VAL A 348 -35.92 9.28 10.27
CA VAL A 348 -34.74 9.84 9.62
C VAL A 348 -34.53 11.31 9.99
N ASP A 349 -35.61 12.05 10.25
CA ASP A 349 -35.54 13.46 10.68
C ASP A 349 -34.97 13.61 12.10
N ASP A 350 -35.26 12.65 12.99
CA ASP A 350 -34.63 12.61 14.33
C ASP A 350 -33.12 12.37 14.21
N TRP A 351 -32.69 11.44 13.34
CA TRP A 351 -31.27 11.23 13.06
C TRP A 351 -30.61 12.50 12.50
N ASN A 352 -31.22 13.15 11.51
CA ASN A 352 -30.70 14.43 10.98
C ASN A 352 -30.58 15.51 12.07
N SER A 353 -31.53 15.56 13.01
CA SER A 353 -31.50 16.49 14.15
C SER A 353 -30.34 16.20 15.12
N GLU A 354 -30.00 14.93 15.32
CA GLU A 354 -28.83 14.53 16.11
C GLU A 354 -27.51 14.86 15.39
N ILE A 355 -27.45 14.75 14.06
CA ILE A 355 -26.29 15.22 13.28
C ILE A 355 -26.13 16.73 13.45
N GLU A 356 -27.23 17.51 13.38
CA GLU A 356 -27.18 18.96 13.61
C GLU A 356 -26.75 19.32 15.04
N SER A 357 -27.12 18.49 16.02
CA SER A 357 -26.68 18.66 17.40
C SER A 357 -25.16 18.47 17.54
N LEU A 358 -24.54 17.58 16.76
CA LEU A 358 -23.06 17.47 16.72
C LEU A 358 -22.40 18.73 16.14
N ARG A 359 -22.99 19.32 15.08
CA ARG A 359 -22.48 20.57 14.49
C ARG A 359 -22.61 21.73 15.46
N THR A 360 -23.77 21.88 16.08
CA THR A 360 -24.00 22.88 17.14
C THR A 360 -22.98 22.74 18.27
N PHE A 361 -22.75 21.51 18.76
CA PHE A 361 -21.72 21.26 19.76
C PHE A 361 -20.35 21.75 19.30
N ALA A 362 -19.90 21.36 18.09
CA ALA A 362 -18.58 21.74 17.59
C ALA A 362 -18.42 23.27 17.46
N THR A 363 -19.45 23.97 17.01
CA THR A 363 -19.48 25.43 16.90
C THR A 363 -19.35 26.11 18.27
N GLU A 364 -20.06 25.61 19.27
CA GLU A 364 -20.09 26.23 20.61
C GLU A 364 -18.94 25.78 21.52
N ARG A 365 -18.40 24.57 21.31
CA ARG A 365 -17.40 23.96 22.20
C ARG A 365 -16.06 24.70 22.14
N SER A 366 -15.61 25.10 20.96
CA SER A 366 -14.28 25.72 20.81
C SER A 366 -14.19 27.11 21.48
N PRO A 367 -15.16 28.04 21.30
CA PRO A 367 -15.17 29.30 22.05
C PRO A 367 -15.25 29.09 23.57
N PHE A 368 -16.03 28.11 24.03
CA PHE A 368 -16.10 27.76 25.45
C PHE A 368 -14.75 27.28 25.99
N MET A 369 -14.10 26.34 25.30
CA MET A 369 -12.80 25.79 25.69
C MET A 369 -11.68 26.84 25.67
N LEU A 370 -11.70 27.80 24.75
CA LEU A 370 -10.75 28.91 24.75
C LEU A 370 -10.94 29.83 25.97
N ALA A 371 -12.18 30.15 26.33
CA ALA A 371 -12.46 30.95 27.52
C ALA A 371 -12.05 30.21 28.81
N ASP A 372 -12.30 28.91 28.85
CA ASP A 372 -11.97 28.04 29.98
C ASP A 372 -10.45 27.87 30.15
N LEU A 373 -9.72 27.60 29.06
CA LEU A 373 -8.25 27.59 29.03
C LEU A 373 -7.64 28.90 29.53
N ALA A 374 -8.17 30.04 29.07
CA ALA A 374 -7.69 31.34 29.50
C ALA A 374 -7.88 31.57 31.00
N SER A 375 -9.04 31.15 31.53
CA SER A 375 -9.36 31.25 32.94
C SER A 375 -8.46 30.35 33.80
N GLU A 376 -8.29 29.09 33.41
CA GLU A 376 -7.57 28.08 34.19
C GLU A 376 -6.07 28.35 34.23
N PHE A 377 -5.46 28.66 33.08
CA PHE A 377 -4.01 28.83 32.95
C PHE A 377 -3.56 30.30 33.01
N GLY A 378 -4.48 31.25 33.18
CA GLY A 378 -4.17 32.67 33.24
C GLY A 378 -3.57 33.22 31.94
N LEU A 379 -4.11 32.80 30.79
CA LEU A 379 -3.61 33.18 29.47
C LEU A 379 -4.04 34.60 29.09
N GLY A 380 -3.37 35.16 28.07
CA GLY A 380 -3.67 36.48 27.51
C GLY A 380 -5.04 36.55 26.83
N SER A 381 -5.34 37.72 26.23
CA SER A 381 -6.49 37.85 25.33
C SER A 381 -6.35 36.89 24.15
N GLN A 382 -7.50 36.52 23.57
CA GLN A 382 -7.52 35.79 22.32
C GLN A 382 -7.15 36.75 21.18
N ALA A 383 -6.42 36.24 20.19
CA ALA A 383 -6.05 36.92 18.96
C ALA A 383 -6.24 35.98 17.78
N GLU A 384 -6.72 36.54 16.67
CA GLU A 384 -6.97 35.76 15.46
C GLU A 384 -5.67 35.56 14.68
N LEU A 385 -5.32 34.30 14.42
CA LEU A 385 -4.21 33.93 13.56
C LEU A 385 -4.74 33.56 12.18
N TYR A 386 -4.35 34.33 11.16
CA TYR A 386 -4.57 33.98 9.76
C TYR A 386 -3.26 33.49 9.12
N THR A 387 -3.32 32.43 8.34
CA THR A 387 -2.16 31.92 7.61
C THR A 387 -2.52 31.41 6.24
N ASP A 388 -1.63 31.62 5.26
CA ASP A 388 -1.84 31.20 3.87
C ASP A 388 -0.53 30.93 3.14
N ASN A 389 -0.58 30.23 2.01
CA ASN A 389 0.53 30.01 1.09
C ASN A 389 0.39 30.93 -0.13
N VAL A 390 1.46 31.63 -0.50
CA VAL A 390 1.48 32.50 -1.68
C VAL A 390 2.60 32.07 -2.63
N PRO A 391 2.27 31.60 -3.86
CA PRO A 391 0.92 31.41 -4.40
C PRO A 391 0.16 30.27 -3.70
N ALA A 392 -1.17 30.27 -3.82
CA ALA A 392 -2.03 29.24 -3.25
C ALA A 392 -1.60 27.84 -3.73
N GLY A 393 -1.66 26.85 -2.84
CA GLY A 393 -1.25 25.47 -3.13
C GLY A 393 0.26 25.23 -3.26
N ALA A 394 1.12 26.25 -3.07
CA ALA A 394 2.58 26.10 -3.17
C ALA A 394 3.24 25.35 -2.00
N GLY A 395 2.53 25.17 -0.89
CA GLY A 395 3.09 24.57 0.33
C GLY A 395 2.01 24.09 1.30
N ARG A 396 2.48 23.59 2.44
CA ARG A 396 1.72 23.33 3.66
C ARG A 396 2.30 24.16 4.79
N ILE A 397 1.51 24.41 5.84
CA ILE A 397 1.97 25.13 7.02
C ILE A 397 1.72 24.29 8.27
N ARG A 398 2.67 24.28 9.21
CA ARG A 398 2.47 23.71 10.55
C ARG A 398 2.43 24.82 11.58
N LEU A 399 1.49 24.71 12.51
CA LEU A 399 1.43 25.47 13.76
C LEU A 399 2.02 24.58 14.87
N ASN A 400 3.18 24.96 15.40
CA ASN A 400 3.98 24.13 16.30
C ASN A 400 4.17 22.72 15.70
N ALA A 401 3.71 21.68 16.40
CA ALA A 401 3.76 20.31 15.92
C ALA A 401 2.58 19.92 15.01
N PHE A 402 1.60 20.78 14.79
CA PHE A 402 0.32 20.43 14.16
C PHE A 402 0.28 20.94 12.73
N GLN A 403 -0.07 20.08 11.77
CA GLN A 403 -0.36 20.50 10.42
C GLN A 403 -1.72 21.21 10.40
N ILE A 404 -1.78 22.40 9.79
CA ILE A 404 -3.07 23.02 9.51
C ILE A 404 -3.73 22.28 8.33
N PRO A 405 -5.06 22.08 8.34
CA PRO A 405 -5.71 21.25 7.33
C PRO A 405 -5.51 21.77 5.91
N GLU A 406 -5.79 23.05 5.69
CA GLU A 406 -5.70 23.71 4.38
C GLU A 406 -5.19 25.15 4.52
N SER A 407 -5.07 25.87 3.41
CA SER A 407 -4.68 27.28 3.39
C SER A 407 -5.44 27.99 2.26
N PRO A 408 -6.04 29.17 2.51
CA PRO A 408 -5.94 29.96 3.74
C PRO A 408 -6.64 29.30 4.94
N TRP A 409 -6.12 29.55 6.14
CA TRP A 409 -6.67 29.05 7.40
C TRP A 409 -6.68 30.16 8.43
N SER A 410 -7.72 30.21 9.25
CA SER A 410 -7.80 31.16 10.35
C SER A 410 -8.53 30.59 11.54
N GLY A 411 -8.12 31.03 12.72
CA GLY A 411 -8.85 30.77 13.95
C GLY A 411 -8.21 31.47 15.15
N PRO A 412 -8.91 31.49 16.29
CA PRO A 412 -8.43 32.11 17.51
C PRO A 412 -7.23 31.36 18.10
N TYR A 413 -6.33 32.13 18.72
CA TYR A 413 -5.19 31.68 19.52
C TYR A 413 -4.97 32.65 20.69
N PHE A 414 -3.94 32.47 21.52
CA PHE A 414 -3.70 33.37 22.67
C PHE A 414 -2.54 34.34 22.42
N GLU A 415 -2.72 35.60 22.81
CA GLU A 415 -1.65 36.60 22.87
C GLU A 415 -0.53 36.18 23.83
N ASP A 416 0.70 36.57 23.51
CA ASP A 416 1.94 36.25 24.24
C ASP A 416 2.26 34.74 24.40
N MET A 417 1.35 33.84 24.03
CA MET A 417 1.63 32.41 23.95
C MET A 417 2.65 32.17 22.83
N PRO A 418 3.79 31.52 23.12
CA PRO A 418 4.75 31.17 22.08
C PRO A 418 4.07 30.30 21.02
N LEU A 419 4.41 30.50 19.74
CA LEU A 419 4.05 29.59 18.67
C LEU A 419 5.13 29.59 17.59
N GLU A 420 5.12 28.56 16.76
CA GLU A 420 6.05 28.38 15.67
C GLU A 420 5.28 28.08 14.38
N LEU A 421 5.50 28.85 13.32
CA LEU A 421 4.95 28.56 12.00
C LEU A 421 6.03 27.93 11.11
N THR A 422 5.78 26.74 10.58
CA THR A 422 6.69 26.06 9.65
C THR A 422 6.08 26.01 8.26
N ALA A 423 6.80 26.48 7.25
CA ALA A 423 6.41 26.39 5.86
C ALA A 423 7.05 25.15 5.22
N GLU A 424 6.25 24.31 4.57
CA GLU A 424 6.67 23.07 3.91
C GLU A 424 6.32 23.18 2.42
N PRO A 425 7.29 23.55 1.54
CA PRO A 425 7.04 23.64 0.11
C PRO A 425 6.52 22.34 -0.47
N ARG A 426 5.50 22.41 -1.33
CA ARG A 426 5.13 21.29 -2.20
C ARG A 426 6.16 21.15 -3.33
N PRO A 427 6.29 19.97 -3.93
CA PRO A 427 7.14 19.78 -5.11
C PRO A 427 6.86 20.85 -6.18
N GLY A 428 7.93 21.40 -6.78
CA GLY A 428 7.85 22.50 -7.75
C GLY A 428 7.90 23.91 -7.18
N TYR A 429 8.05 24.04 -5.85
CA TYR A 429 8.14 25.32 -5.17
C TYR A 429 9.30 25.36 -4.18
N THR A 430 9.87 26.54 -3.97
CA THR A 430 10.83 26.79 -2.91
C THR A 430 10.35 27.91 -1.99
N PHE A 431 10.54 27.74 -0.69
CA PHE A 431 10.15 28.74 0.30
C PHE A 431 11.12 29.92 0.31
N LEU A 432 10.58 31.13 0.20
CA LEU A 432 11.33 32.39 0.21
C LEU A 432 11.39 33.04 1.59
N GLY A 433 10.29 32.97 2.34
CA GLY A 433 10.14 33.67 3.60
C GLY A 433 8.69 33.95 3.96
N TRP A 434 8.50 34.61 5.09
CA TRP A 434 7.21 35.01 5.63
C TRP A 434 6.93 36.48 5.35
N SER A 435 5.70 36.75 4.90
CA SER A 435 5.14 38.09 4.78
C SER A 435 4.04 38.28 5.82
N GLN A 436 3.85 39.51 6.29
CA GLN A 436 2.65 39.87 7.05
C GLN A 436 1.46 40.05 6.10
N VAL A 437 0.26 39.86 6.66
CA VAL A 437 -1.01 40.14 6.01
C VAL A 437 -1.61 41.40 6.65
N GLY A 438 -2.11 42.30 5.81
CA GLY A 438 -2.93 43.42 6.26
C GLY A 438 -4.41 43.18 5.92
N THR A 439 -5.31 43.91 6.57
CA THR A 439 -6.69 44.00 6.11
C THR A 439 -6.82 45.09 5.06
N GLU A 440 -7.40 44.74 3.91
CA GLU A 440 -7.75 45.65 2.84
C GLU A 440 -9.25 45.97 2.93
N PRO A 441 -9.63 47.21 3.28
CA PRO A 441 -11.04 47.58 3.38
C PRO A 441 -11.65 47.75 1.99
N TRP A 442 -12.75 47.05 1.73
CA TRP A 442 -13.54 47.17 0.50
C TRP A 442 -14.81 48.00 0.71
N VAL A 443 -15.43 47.90 1.89
CA VAL A 443 -16.52 48.79 2.33
C VAL A 443 -16.16 49.33 3.70
N ILE A 444 -16.17 50.64 3.87
CA ILE A 444 -15.79 51.32 5.12
C ILE A 444 -17.01 51.87 5.86
N GLU A 445 -16.86 52.16 7.16
CA GLU A 445 -17.90 52.81 7.96
C GLU A 445 -18.37 54.10 7.29
N GLY A 446 -19.69 54.29 7.22
CA GLY A 446 -20.30 55.44 6.55
C GLY A 446 -20.29 55.41 5.02
N SER A 447 -20.08 54.24 4.41
CA SER A 447 -20.22 54.05 2.96
C SER A 447 -21.62 54.43 2.46
N ALA A 448 -21.73 54.76 1.18
CA ALA A 448 -23.00 55.13 0.56
C ALA A 448 -23.80 53.90 0.12
N TRP A 449 -25.04 53.76 0.57
CA TRP A 449 -25.94 52.66 0.22
C TRP A 449 -27.12 53.17 -0.60
N ALA A 450 -27.51 52.41 -1.63
CA ALA A 450 -28.83 52.54 -2.23
C ALA A 450 -29.84 51.90 -1.27
N PHE A 451 -30.99 52.54 -1.03
CA PHE A 451 -31.99 52.03 -0.09
C PHE A 451 -33.42 52.11 -0.65
N HIS A 452 -34.23 51.14 -0.22
CA HIS A 452 -35.65 51.05 -0.52
C HIS A 452 -36.45 50.90 0.78
N ASP A 453 -37.14 51.97 1.15
CA ASP A 453 -37.79 52.17 2.44
C ASP A 453 -39.32 52.18 2.35
N ALA A 454 -39.90 51.66 1.26
CA ALA A 454 -41.35 51.67 1.06
C ALA A 454 -42.10 50.49 1.73
N GLY A 455 -41.38 49.57 2.40
CA GLY A 455 -41.95 48.45 3.13
C GLY A 455 -42.68 47.39 2.28
N SER A 456 -42.51 47.41 0.96
CA SER A 456 -43.10 46.44 0.03
C SER A 456 -42.24 45.18 -0.09
N ASP A 457 -42.87 44.06 -0.42
CA ASP A 457 -42.19 42.83 -0.83
C ASP A 457 -41.40 43.05 -2.13
N LEU A 458 -40.09 42.77 -2.10
CA LEU A 458 -39.23 42.82 -3.28
C LEU A 458 -38.86 41.42 -3.80
N GLY A 459 -39.31 40.35 -3.15
CA GLY A 459 -38.88 38.98 -3.46
C GLY A 459 -37.37 38.80 -3.27
N THR A 460 -36.74 37.96 -4.08
CA THR A 460 -35.29 37.69 -4.04
C THR A 460 -34.51 38.31 -5.21
N GLU A 461 -35.18 38.79 -6.27
CA GLU A 461 -34.48 39.34 -7.45
C GLU A 461 -33.62 40.56 -7.12
N TRP A 462 -33.98 41.32 -6.08
CA TRP A 462 -33.25 42.51 -5.66
C TRP A 462 -31.91 42.22 -4.98
N THR A 463 -31.54 40.98 -4.70
CA THR A 463 -30.22 40.63 -4.13
C THR A 463 -29.18 40.37 -5.22
N ALA A 464 -29.62 40.11 -6.46
CA ALA A 464 -28.76 39.77 -7.58
C ALA A 464 -27.85 40.94 -8.02
N THR A 465 -26.73 40.59 -8.66
CA THR A 465 -25.74 41.55 -9.16
C THR A 465 -26.26 42.42 -10.30
N ASP A 466 -27.20 41.93 -11.11
CA ASP A 466 -27.74 42.60 -12.30
C ASP A 466 -29.05 43.36 -12.07
N TYR A 467 -29.54 43.41 -10.82
CA TYR A 467 -30.74 44.16 -10.46
C TYR A 467 -30.54 45.68 -10.64
N ASP A 468 -31.48 46.34 -11.32
CA ASP A 468 -31.47 47.78 -11.57
C ASP A 468 -32.08 48.56 -10.38
N ASP A 469 -31.22 49.01 -9.47
CA ASP A 469 -31.57 49.86 -8.33
C ASP A 469 -31.46 51.37 -8.64
N SER A 470 -31.36 51.78 -9.90
CA SER A 470 -31.19 53.20 -10.27
C SER A 470 -32.36 54.12 -9.84
N ALA A 471 -33.51 53.53 -9.49
CA ALA A 471 -34.66 54.24 -8.94
C ALA A 471 -34.63 54.40 -7.41
N TRP A 472 -33.72 53.72 -6.71
CA TRP A 472 -33.58 53.77 -5.26
C TRP A 472 -32.89 55.07 -4.84
N ALA A 473 -33.21 55.55 -3.65
CA ALA A 473 -32.49 56.68 -3.06
C ALA A 473 -31.10 56.21 -2.61
N THR A 474 -30.13 57.11 -2.55
CA THR A 474 -28.77 56.81 -2.04
C THR A 474 -28.42 57.74 -0.89
N GLY A 475 -27.71 57.21 0.11
CA GLY A 475 -27.25 57.99 1.25
C GLY A 475 -26.12 57.29 2.01
N ASN A 476 -25.36 58.06 2.77
CA ASN A 476 -24.28 57.51 3.59
C ASN A 476 -24.85 56.87 4.85
N ALA A 477 -24.26 55.75 5.27
CA ALA A 477 -24.51 55.18 6.58
C ALA A 477 -23.94 56.09 7.70
N GLU A 478 -24.42 56.03 8.94
CA GLU A 478 -25.51 55.20 9.43
C GLU A 478 -26.86 55.61 8.81
N LEU A 479 -27.60 54.63 8.24
CA LEU A 479 -28.93 54.84 7.68
C LEU A 479 -29.98 54.40 8.69
N GLY A 480 -30.99 55.24 8.94
CA GLY A 480 -31.91 54.94 10.01
C GLY A 480 -33.04 55.93 10.28
N TYR A 481 -33.68 55.81 11.43
CA TYR A 481 -34.47 56.86 12.07
C TYR A 481 -34.54 56.58 13.58
N GLY A 482 -34.80 57.60 14.40
CA GLY A 482 -35.17 57.42 15.82
C GLY A 482 -34.15 57.97 16.82
N ASP A 483 -32.86 57.82 16.52
CA ASP A 483 -31.74 58.02 17.46
C ASP A 483 -31.03 59.36 17.30
N GLY A 484 -31.15 59.97 16.12
CA GLY A 484 -30.65 61.31 15.84
C GLY A 484 -29.15 61.39 15.56
N ASP A 485 -28.49 60.26 15.37
CA ASP A 485 -27.13 60.10 14.87
C ASP A 485 -27.08 59.61 13.41
N GLU A 486 -28.23 59.43 12.75
CA GLU A 486 -28.30 58.92 11.39
C GLU A 486 -27.77 59.95 10.39
N ALA A 487 -26.80 59.53 9.57
CA ALA A 487 -26.31 60.33 8.47
C ALA A 487 -27.36 60.46 7.36
N THR A 488 -28.14 59.39 7.15
CA THR A 488 -29.26 59.35 6.20
C THR A 488 -30.51 58.84 6.89
N VAL A 489 -31.55 59.67 6.93
CA VAL A 489 -32.85 59.27 7.49
C VAL A 489 -33.67 58.51 6.43
N VAL A 490 -34.10 57.29 6.75
CA VAL A 490 -35.01 56.47 5.93
C VAL A 490 -36.47 56.61 6.39
N SER A 491 -37.42 56.34 5.51
CA SER A 491 -38.85 56.41 5.82
C SER A 491 -39.35 55.15 6.54
N TYR A 492 -40.17 55.34 7.57
CA TYR A 492 -40.96 54.26 8.18
C TYR A 492 -42.40 54.20 7.65
N GLY A 493 -42.73 54.99 6.63
CA GLY A 493 -44.11 55.21 6.17
C GLY A 493 -44.84 56.34 6.91
N ASP A 494 -46.15 56.45 6.68
CA ASP A 494 -46.96 57.58 7.15
C ASP A 494 -47.57 57.37 8.57
N ASP A 495 -47.44 56.17 9.15
CA ASP A 495 -48.04 55.81 10.45
C ASP A 495 -46.99 55.35 11.46
N ALA A 496 -46.73 56.19 12.46
CA ALA A 496 -45.78 55.90 13.53
C ALA A 496 -46.22 54.77 14.49
N GLN A 497 -47.44 54.26 14.37
CA GLN A 497 -47.92 53.06 15.09
C GLN A 497 -47.95 51.81 14.21
N ASN A 498 -47.59 51.93 12.93
CA ASN A 498 -47.57 50.85 11.96
C ASN A 498 -46.48 51.10 10.90
N LYS A 499 -45.24 51.14 11.37
CA LYS A 499 -44.03 51.30 10.57
C LYS A 499 -43.77 50.07 9.70
N HIS A 500 -42.96 50.26 8.66
CA HIS A 500 -42.49 49.16 7.83
C HIS A 500 -41.61 48.20 8.65
N ILE A 501 -41.84 46.89 8.51
CA ILE A 501 -40.99 45.88 9.15
C ILE A 501 -39.61 45.82 8.48
N THR A 502 -39.58 45.92 7.15
CA THR A 502 -38.37 45.69 6.35
C THR A 502 -37.92 46.94 5.62
N THR A 503 -36.61 47.20 5.66
CA THR A 503 -35.93 48.19 4.83
C THR A 503 -34.76 47.52 4.11
N TYR A 504 -34.61 47.77 2.80
CA TYR A 504 -33.60 47.12 1.97
C TYR A 504 -32.47 48.07 1.62
N PHE A 505 -31.25 47.56 1.57
CA PHE A 505 -30.03 48.29 1.26
C PHE A 505 -29.20 47.53 0.23
N ARG A 506 -28.56 48.25 -0.69
CA ARG A 506 -27.65 47.71 -1.71
C ARG A 506 -26.39 48.55 -1.83
N HIS A 507 -25.24 47.89 -1.96
CA HIS A 507 -23.96 48.52 -2.21
C HIS A 507 -23.19 47.75 -3.28
N ALA A 508 -23.00 48.38 -4.44
CA ALA A 508 -22.16 47.87 -5.51
C ALA A 508 -20.76 48.47 -5.41
N PHE A 509 -19.73 47.62 -5.49
CA PHE A 509 -18.34 48.02 -5.42
C PHE A 509 -17.46 47.15 -6.35
N ASP A 510 -16.29 47.65 -6.70
CA ASP A 510 -15.29 46.93 -7.51
C ASP A 510 -13.98 46.89 -6.73
N PRO A 511 -13.59 45.72 -6.17
CA PRO A 511 -12.34 45.54 -5.46
C PRO A 511 -11.11 45.46 -6.39
N GLY A 512 -11.29 45.53 -7.71
CA GLY A 512 -10.20 45.47 -8.68
C GLY A 512 -9.73 44.05 -9.01
N LEU A 513 -10.52 43.03 -8.68
CA LEU A 513 -10.23 41.63 -9.00
C LEU A 513 -10.31 41.39 -10.52
N THR A 514 -9.26 40.83 -11.11
CA THR A 514 -9.20 40.51 -12.55
C THR A 514 -9.76 39.14 -12.90
N THR A 515 -9.86 38.25 -11.91
CA THR A 515 -10.45 36.91 -11.96
C THR A 515 -11.26 36.71 -10.70
N ALA A 516 -12.22 35.78 -10.72
CA ALA A 516 -12.91 35.41 -9.48
C ALA A 516 -11.89 34.86 -8.47
N ALA A 517 -12.14 35.10 -7.18
CA ALA A 517 -11.27 34.65 -6.11
C ALA A 517 -12.08 34.36 -4.86
N GLU A 518 -11.84 33.19 -4.25
CA GLU A 518 -12.39 32.87 -2.95
C GLU A 518 -11.56 33.54 -1.86
N LEU A 519 -12.16 34.49 -1.13
CA LEU A 519 -11.51 35.19 -0.03
C LEU A 519 -12.48 35.32 1.13
N THR A 520 -11.98 35.14 2.35
CA THR A 520 -12.77 35.41 3.56
C THR A 520 -13.05 36.91 3.67
N GLY A 521 -14.34 37.26 3.61
CA GLY A 521 -14.83 38.60 3.91
C GLY A 521 -15.04 38.78 5.41
N PHE A 522 -14.42 39.81 5.99
CA PHE A 522 -14.63 40.23 7.36
C PHE A 522 -15.66 41.37 7.39
N PHE A 523 -16.89 40.99 7.69
CA PHE A 523 -18.02 41.90 7.82
C PHE A 523 -18.12 42.42 9.24
N LYS A 524 -18.34 43.72 9.39
CA LYS A 524 -18.91 44.27 10.62
C LYS A 524 -20.26 44.86 10.26
N LEU A 525 -21.31 44.36 10.90
CA LEU A 525 -22.69 44.80 10.70
C LEU A 525 -23.16 45.54 11.95
N ARG A 526 -23.59 46.79 11.78
CA ARG A 526 -24.40 47.50 12.76
C ARG A 526 -25.85 47.40 12.31
N ARG A 527 -26.70 46.86 13.17
CA ARG A 527 -28.12 46.67 12.91
C ARG A 527 -28.91 46.89 14.20
N ASP A 528 -30.11 47.41 14.05
CA ASP A 528 -31.08 47.54 15.15
C ASP A 528 -31.62 46.14 15.53
N ASP A 529 -32.78 45.72 15.03
CA ASP A 529 -33.39 44.46 15.47
C ASP A 529 -32.81 43.22 14.76
N GLY A 530 -33.11 42.99 13.48
CA GLY A 530 -32.66 41.81 12.72
C GLY A 530 -32.15 42.16 11.33
N ALA A 531 -31.32 41.29 10.74
CA ALA A 531 -30.75 41.52 9.42
C ALA A 531 -30.48 40.23 8.64
N VAL A 532 -30.63 40.25 7.31
CA VAL A 532 -30.07 39.23 6.39
C VAL A 532 -29.12 39.91 5.42
N VAL A 533 -27.94 39.31 5.22
CA VAL A 533 -26.90 39.82 4.32
C VAL A 533 -26.71 38.85 3.16
N TYR A 534 -26.73 39.41 1.95
CA TYR A 534 -26.52 38.70 0.70
C TYR A 534 -25.28 39.25 -0.01
N VAL A 535 -24.52 38.37 -0.64
CA VAL A 535 -23.45 38.74 -1.57
C VAL A 535 -23.72 38.10 -2.91
N ASN A 536 -23.77 38.92 -3.95
CA ASN A 536 -24.02 38.49 -5.33
C ASN A 536 -25.28 37.63 -5.54
N GLY A 537 -26.28 37.77 -4.66
CA GLY A 537 -27.54 37.04 -4.72
C GLY A 537 -27.64 35.86 -3.75
N GLU A 538 -26.54 35.43 -3.15
CA GLU A 538 -26.50 34.35 -2.17
C GLU A 538 -26.56 34.89 -0.75
N GLU A 539 -27.35 34.26 0.11
CA GLU A 539 -27.40 34.60 1.53
C GLU A 539 -26.13 34.12 2.22
N VAL A 540 -25.32 35.04 2.76
CA VAL A 540 -24.05 34.70 3.40
C VAL A 540 -24.20 34.52 4.91
N PHE A 541 -25.05 35.31 5.55
CA PHE A 541 -25.41 35.16 6.96
C PHE A 541 -26.66 35.99 7.32
N ARG A 542 -27.27 35.66 8.46
CA ARG A 542 -28.34 36.46 9.09
C ARG A 542 -28.05 36.70 10.56
N SER A 543 -28.60 37.78 11.11
CA SER A 543 -28.46 38.18 12.51
C SER A 543 -29.83 38.41 13.14
N ASN A 544 -30.10 37.74 14.27
CA ASN A 544 -31.33 37.91 15.08
C ASN A 544 -32.64 37.71 14.30
N LEU A 545 -32.65 36.73 13.39
CA LEU A 545 -33.81 36.32 12.60
C LEU A 545 -34.01 34.79 12.70
N PRO A 546 -35.25 34.29 12.57
CA PRO A 546 -35.52 32.86 12.62
C PRO A 546 -34.86 32.12 11.46
N GLU A 547 -34.63 30.82 11.62
CA GLU A 547 -34.30 29.92 10.52
C GLU A 547 -35.50 29.75 9.56
N GLY A 548 -35.21 29.34 8.32
CA GLY A 548 -36.21 29.12 7.28
C GLY A 548 -36.46 30.34 6.38
N GLU A 549 -37.58 30.32 5.66
CA GLU A 549 -37.96 31.36 4.70
C GLU A 549 -38.22 32.71 5.39
N ILE A 550 -37.49 33.75 4.97
CA ILE A 550 -37.69 35.12 5.45
C ILE A 550 -38.59 35.86 4.47
N MET A 551 -39.72 36.36 4.96
CA MET A 551 -40.60 37.26 4.21
C MET A 551 -40.38 38.69 4.71
N HIS A 552 -40.72 39.70 3.91
CA HIS A 552 -40.60 41.11 4.30
C HIS A 552 -41.44 41.52 5.55
N THR A 553 -42.28 40.62 6.06
CA THR A 553 -43.06 40.80 7.29
C THR A 553 -42.54 39.96 8.46
N THR A 554 -41.52 39.12 8.26
CA THR A 554 -40.91 38.31 9.32
C THR A 554 -40.25 39.25 10.33
N PRO A 555 -40.66 39.23 11.61
CA PRO A 555 -40.03 40.06 12.62
C PRO A 555 -38.69 39.47 13.06
N ALA A 556 -37.81 40.31 13.60
CA ALA A 556 -36.67 39.85 14.38
C ALA A 556 -37.11 38.99 15.57
N LEU A 557 -36.21 38.13 16.06
CA LEU A 557 -36.50 37.23 17.19
C LEU A 557 -36.66 38.01 18.50
N ASP A 558 -35.72 38.92 18.77
CA ASP A 558 -35.70 39.73 19.98
C ASP A 558 -35.50 41.23 19.65
N PRO A 559 -36.08 42.15 20.45
CA PRO A 559 -35.79 43.57 20.33
C PRO A 559 -34.35 43.87 20.76
N VAL A 560 -33.66 44.74 20.03
CA VAL A 560 -32.41 45.36 20.49
C VAL A 560 -32.73 46.75 21.01
N GLY A 561 -31.93 47.24 21.97
CA GLY A 561 -32.29 48.45 22.70
C GLY A 561 -31.13 49.08 23.44
N GLY A 562 -31.07 50.42 23.42
CA GLY A 562 -30.09 51.20 24.15
C GLY A 562 -28.68 51.04 23.58
N ALA A 563 -27.67 50.93 24.44
CA ALA A 563 -26.27 50.90 23.98
C ALA A 563 -25.94 49.73 23.04
N ALA A 564 -26.79 48.69 22.96
CA ALA A 564 -26.59 47.56 22.07
C ALA A 564 -26.91 47.88 20.59
N GLU A 565 -27.72 48.89 20.30
CA GLU A 565 -28.08 49.32 18.93
C GLU A 565 -26.87 49.87 18.16
N SER A 566 -25.86 50.37 18.87
CA SER A 566 -24.60 50.86 18.28
C SER A 566 -23.52 49.78 18.13
N ASN A 567 -23.78 48.53 18.55
CA ASN A 567 -22.79 47.47 18.51
C ASN A 567 -22.48 47.03 17.07
N TRP A 568 -21.21 46.72 16.82
CA TRP A 568 -20.79 46.00 15.63
C TRP A 568 -20.84 44.49 15.90
N TYR A 569 -21.54 43.77 15.02
CA TYR A 569 -21.54 42.32 14.97
C TYR A 569 -20.58 41.87 13.87
N GLU A 570 -19.60 41.03 14.20
CA GLU A 570 -18.54 40.63 13.29
C GLU A 570 -18.82 39.24 12.71
N TYR A 571 -18.60 39.08 11.40
CA TYR A 571 -18.77 37.82 10.68
C TYR A 571 -17.58 37.63 9.74
N ALA A 572 -16.95 36.47 9.79
CA ALA A 572 -15.93 36.05 8.83
C ALA A 572 -16.55 34.98 7.94
N VAL A 573 -16.72 35.27 6.65
CA VAL A 573 -17.42 34.38 5.72
C VAL A 573 -16.56 34.14 4.47
N PRO A 574 -16.23 32.89 4.11
CA PRO A 574 -15.66 32.56 2.81
C PRO A 574 -16.63 32.96 1.70
N ILE A 575 -16.18 33.75 0.73
CA ILE A 575 -17.01 34.23 -0.37
C ILE A 575 -16.24 34.07 -1.66
N GLU A 576 -16.88 33.51 -2.69
CA GLU A 576 -16.39 33.55 -4.06
C GLU A 576 -16.70 34.93 -4.66
N TRP A 577 -15.69 35.80 -4.64
CA TRP A 577 -15.81 37.15 -5.19
C TRP A 577 -15.69 37.12 -6.70
N ALA A 578 -16.63 37.76 -7.40
CA ALA A 578 -16.60 37.86 -8.84
C ALA A 578 -15.48 38.81 -9.31
N ALA A 579 -14.96 38.56 -10.53
CA ALA A 579 -14.10 39.53 -11.20
C ALA A 579 -14.85 40.84 -11.48
N GLY A 580 -14.26 41.98 -11.13
CA GLY A 580 -14.89 43.28 -11.24
C GLY A 580 -15.97 43.52 -10.18
N PHE A 581 -17.18 43.91 -10.59
CA PHE A 581 -18.21 44.38 -9.67
C PHE A 581 -18.84 43.26 -8.84
N ASN A 582 -18.97 43.53 -7.54
CA ASN A 582 -19.68 42.72 -6.56
C ASN A 582 -20.78 43.57 -5.91
N VAL A 583 -21.82 42.92 -5.38
CA VAL A 583 -22.94 43.58 -4.71
C VAL A 583 -23.18 42.96 -3.33
N ILE A 584 -23.25 43.81 -2.31
CA ILE A 584 -23.81 43.44 -1.01
C ILE A 584 -25.24 43.96 -0.94
N ALA A 585 -26.17 43.09 -0.59
CA ALA A 585 -27.57 43.41 -0.37
C ALA A 585 -27.93 43.08 1.09
N VAL A 586 -28.67 43.95 1.77
CA VAL A 586 -29.06 43.75 3.17
C VAL A 586 -30.52 44.09 3.37
N GLU A 587 -31.27 43.23 4.06
CA GLU A 587 -32.61 43.55 4.56
C GLU A 587 -32.58 43.63 6.08
N ILE A 588 -33.05 44.75 6.63
CA ILE A 588 -33.19 44.96 8.07
C ILE A 588 -34.64 44.75 8.46
N HIS A 589 -34.88 43.96 9.50
CA HIS A 589 -36.18 43.56 9.99
C HIS A 589 -36.41 44.03 11.43
N GLN A 590 -37.46 44.79 11.64
CA GLN A 590 -37.90 45.24 12.96
C GLN A 590 -38.71 44.16 13.67
N VAL A 591 -38.60 44.07 14.99
CA VAL A 591 -39.34 43.13 15.85
C VAL A 591 -40.84 43.44 15.86
N SER A 592 -41.22 44.71 15.63
CA SER A 592 -42.62 45.13 15.58
C SER A 592 -42.84 46.39 14.73
N PRO A 593 -44.06 46.60 14.19
CA PRO A 593 -44.43 47.83 13.49
C PRO A 593 -44.45 49.10 14.39
N THR A 594 -44.22 48.94 15.69
CA THR A 594 -44.19 50.05 16.66
C THR A 594 -42.78 50.37 17.15
N SER A 595 -41.74 49.78 16.54
CA SER A 595 -40.35 50.04 16.91
C SER A 595 -40.03 51.54 16.86
N SER A 596 -39.22 52.04 17.79
CA SER A 596 -38.88 53.46 17.88
C SER A 596 -37.95 53.89 16.75
N ASP A 597 -37.11 52.97 16.28
CA ASP A 597 -35.87 53.22 15.59
C ASP A 597 -35.64 52.25 14.42
N ILE A 598 -34.55 52.50 13.69
CA ILE A 598 -33.80 51.55 12.87
C ILE A 598 -32.41 52.14 12.65
N SER A 599 -31.37 51.31 12.70
CA SER A 599 -29.99 51.68 12.39
C SER A 599 -29.34 50.64 11.50
N PHE A 600 -28.57 51.09 10.51
CA PHE A 600 -27.82 50.24 9.61
C PHE A 600 -26.49 50.87 9.17
N ASP A 601 -25.40 50.11 9.35
CA ASP A 601 -24.13 50.31 8.67
C ASP A 601 -23.44 48.94 8.49
N LEU A 602 -22.62 48.80 7.46
CA LEU A 602 -21.85 47.59 7.20
C LEU A 602 -20.47 47.95 6.64
N THR A 603 -19.45 47.33 7.22
CA THR A 603 -18.07 47.36 6.70
C THR A 603 -17.67 45.99 6.21
N LEU A 604 -16.77 45.95 5.23
CA LEU A 604 -16.18 44.74 4.66
C LEU A 604 -14.69 44.99 4.46
N SER A 605 -13.87 44.05 4.92
CA SER A 605 -12.46 43.96 4.58
C SER A 605 -12.07 42.53 4.23
N VAL A 606 -10.96 42.37 3.51
CA VAL A 606 -10.36 41.07 3.21
C VAL A 606 -8.90 41.06 3.65
N TYR A 607 -8.32 39.89 3.84
CA TYR A 607 -6.89 39.75 4.06
C TYR A 607 -6.11 39.91 2.75
N SER A 608 -5.05 40.71 2.76
CA SER A 608 -4.18 40.97 1.62
C SER A 608 -2.70 40.86 2.03
N PRO A 609 -1.90 39.98 1.40
CA PRO A 609 -0.53 39.72 1.82
C PRO A 609 0.40 40.85 1.37
N PHE A 610 1.21 41.38 2.29
CA PHE A 610 2.24 42.37 1.93
C PHE A 610 3.34 41.74 1.08
N GLU A 611 3.73 42.41 -0.01
CA GLU A 611 4.80 41.94 -0.90
C GLU A 611 6.17 41.83 -0.21
N SER A 612 6.38 42.56 0.89
CA SER A 612 7.63 42.50 1.64
C SER A 612 7.71 41.25 2.52
N ILE A 613 8.70 40.41 2.25
CA ILE A 613 9.14 39.36 3.17
C ILE A 613 9.85 40.01 4.37
N PHE A 614 9.36 39.78 5.58
CA PHE A 614 9.95 40.32 6.81
C PHE A 614 10.94 39.34 7.47
N SER A 615 10.81 38.03 7.20
CA SER A 615 11.68 36.99 7.75
C SER A 615 11.85 35.84 6.76
N ALA A 616 13.07 35.34 6.57
CA ALA A 616 13.33 34.10 5.82
C ALA A 616 13.56 32.89 6.75
N VAL A 617 13.37 33.07 8.07
CA VAL A 617 13.58 32.03 9.07
C VAL A 617 12.43 31.03 9.00
N ASN A 618 12.77 29.74 8.85
CA ASN A 618 11.83 28.62 8.84
C ASN A 618 12.46 27.47 9.64
N PRO A 619 11.83 26.99 10.72
CA PRO A 619 10.54 27.42 11.24
C PRO A 619 10.56 28.83 11.88
N LEU A 620 9.43 29.54 11.90
CA LEU A 620 9.29 30.93 12.37
C LEU A 620 8.73 30.98 13.81
N PRO A 621 9.59 31.20 14.82
CA PRO A 621 9.14 31.40 16.20
C PRO A 621 8.55 32.80 16.40
N MET A 622 7.39 32.90 17.03
CA MET A 622 6.70 34.15 17.33
C MET A 622 5.74 34.04 18.51
N ALA A 623 5.08 35.15 18.83
CA ALA A 623 3.92 35.23 19.70
C ALA A 623 2.99 36.32 19.15
N LEU A 624 1.69 36.16 19.31
CA LEU A 624 0.70 37.13 18.85
C LEU A 624 0.58 38.30 19.84
N ASN A 625 0.27 39.49 19.31
CA ASN A 625 0.03 40.71 20.09
C ASN A 625 -1.11 41.47 19.40
N GLY A 626 -2.31 40.90 19.55
CA GLY A 626 -3.49 41.15 18.73
C GLY A 626 -3.53 40.32 17.44
N ASP A 627 -4.65 40.43 16.73
CA ASP A 627 -4.91 39.73 15.48
C ASP A 627 -3.78 39.97 14.47
N ALA A 628 -3.34 38.90 13.83
CA ALA A 628 -2.25 38.96 12.87
C ALA A 628 -2.40 37.88 11.79
N GLY A 629 -1.97 38.22 10.58
CA GLY A 629 -1.83 37.24 9.52
C GLY A 629 -0.41 37.11 9.01
N TYR A 630 -0.01 35.89 8.70
CA TYR A 630 1.31 35.54 8.18
C TYR A 630 1.17 34.60 6.99
N VAL A 631 1.81 34.92 5.87
CA VAL A 631 1.82 34.02 4.71
C VAL A 631 3.20 33.50 4.42
N ALA A 632 3.28 32.22 4.07
CA ALA A 632 4.47 31.62 3.52
C ALA A 632 4.57 31.98 2.03
N ARG A 633 5.64 32.67 1.66
CA ARG A 633 5.94 33.06 0.27
C ARG A 633 6.80 31.99 -0.38
N TYR A 634 6.43 31.59 -1.58
CA TYR A 634 7.17 30.65 -2.39
C TYR A 634 7.45 31.24 -3.77
N GLU A 635 8.48 30.71 -4.43
CA GLU A 635 8.65 30.88 -5.88
C GLU A 635 8.63 29.51 -6.57
N PRO A 636 8.08 29.42 -7.80
CA PRO A 636 8.21 28.22 -8.60
C PRO A 636 9.68 27.92 -8.86
N THR A 637 10.07 26.65 -8.72
CA THR A 637 11.44 26.19 -9.04
C THR A 637 11.65 26.01 -10.55
N GLY A 638 10.56 26.01 -11.33
CA GLY A 638 10.57 26.04 -12.79
C GLY A 638 10.35 24.69 -13.46
N GLU A 639 10.22 23.61 -12.68
CA GLU A 639 9.76 22.31 -13.16
C GLU A 639 8.28 22.37 -13.56
N CYS A 640 7.90 21.48 -14.48
CA CYS A 640 6.51 21.36 -14.87
C CYS A 640 5.75 20.51 -13.86
N ILE A 641 4.51 20.88 -13.57
CA ILE A 641 3.75 20.30 -12.45
C ILE A 641 2.67 19.37 -12.98
N LEU A 642 2.56 18.19 -12.36
CA LEU A 642 1.38 17.35 -12.45
C LEU A 642 0.47 17.68 -11.24
N PRO A 643 -0.71 18.29 -11.44
CA PRO A 643 -1.57 18.76 -10.35
C PRO A 643 -2.23 17.59 -9.59
N LEU A 644 -2.82 17.87 -8.42
CA LEU A 644 -3.55 16.87 -7.63
C LEU A 644 -4.86 16.41 -8.31
N SER A 645 -5.50 17.26 -9.11
CA SER A 645 -6.68 16.91 -9.91
C SER A 645 -6.51 17.35 -11.35
N ILE A 646 -6.99 16.53 -12.28
CA ILE A 646 -7.08 16.79 -13.70
C ILE A 646 -8.58 16.71 -14.05
N ASP A 647 -9.22 17.88 -14.04
CA ASP A 647 -10.66 18.04 -14.24
C ASP A 647 -11.03 18.42 -15.69
N GLU A 648 -10.02 18.59 -16.55
CA GLU A 648 -10.15 18.82 -18.00
C GLU A 648 -9.03 18.12 -18.76
N ASP A 649 -9.19 17.91 -20.07
CA ASP A 649 -8.21 17.20 -20.88
C ASP A 649 -6.82 17.88 -20.82
N VAL A 650 -5.80 17.12 -20.44
CA VAL A 650 -4.42 17.61 -20.30
C VAL A 650 -3.48 16.80 -21.19
N THR A 651 -2.50 17.47 -21.80
CA THR A 651 -1.41 16.82 -22.55
C THR A 651 -0.06 17.19 -21.94
N LEU A 652 0.72 16.19 -21.54
CA LEU A 652 2.10 16.33 -21.09
C LEU A 652 3.04 16.17 -22.28
N THR A 653 4.00 17.09 -22.44
CA THR A 653 4.89 17.17 -23.61
C THR A 653 6.36 17.09 -23.21
N ALA A 654 7.21 16.53 -24.08
CA ALA A 654 8.63 16.33 -23.80
C ALA A 654 9.39 17.64 -23.52
N ASP A 655 8.96 18.77 -24.10
CA ASP A 655 9.56 20.09 -23.90
C ASP A 655 9.50 20.58 -22.44
N CYS A 656 8.61 19.98 -21.63
CA CYS A 656 8.39 20.29 -20.22
C CYS A 656 8.91 19.21 -19.26
N SER A 657 9.45 18.10 -19.78
CA SER A 657 9.85 16.97 -18.94
C SER A 657 11.11 17.28 -18.11
N PRO A 658 11.22 16.82 -16.85
CA PRO A 658 10.26 16.00 -16.10
C PRO A 658 9.07 16.80 -15.55
N TYR A 659 7.91 16.14 -15.49
CA TYR A 659 6.76 16.62 -14.72
C TYR A 659 6.86 16.11 -13.29
N VAL A 660 6.67 16.99 -12.31
CA VAL A 660 6.72 16.66 -10.88
C VAL A 660 5.29 16.64 -10.33
N ALA A 661 4.86 15.48 -9.84
CA ALA A 661 3.57 15.36 -9.14
C ALA A 661 3.63 16.04 -7.78
N GLN A 662 2.55 16.77 -7.42
CA GLN A 662 2.46 17.43 -6.12
C GLN A 662 2.03 16.51 -4.98
N GLY A 663 1.61 15.29 -5.31
CA GLY A 663 0.99 14.29 -4.45
C GLY A 663 0.25 13.28 -5.33
N THR A 664 -0.77 12.61 -4.78
CA THR A 664 -1.67 11.78 -5.59
C THR A 664 -2.41 12.65 -6.61
N THR A 665 -2.27 12.30 -7.89
CA THR A 665 -2.97 12.94 -9.00
C THR A 665 -4.16 12.11 -9.40
N THR A 666 -5.35 12.71 -9.42
CA THR A 666 -6.58 12.08 -9.91
C THR A 666 -6.94 12.60 -11.30
N VAL A 667 -7.12 11.71 -12.26
CA VAL A 667 -7.77 12.00 -13.56
C VAL A 667 -9.25 11.75 -13.40
N ALA A 668 -10.04 12.82 -13.39
CA ALA A 668 -11.48 12.76 -13.14
C ALA A 668 -12.24 11.91 -14.19
N PRO A 669 -13.44 11.39 -13.88
CA PRO A 669 -14.27 10.68 -14.86
C PRO A 669 -14.51 11.51 -16.12
N ASP A 670 -14.56 10.86 -17.29
CA ASP A 670 -14.77 11.48 -18.60
C ASP A 670 -13.67 12.48 -19.06
N VAL A 671 -12.51 12.52 -18.37
CA VAL A 671 -11.36 13.39 -18.70
C VAL A 671 -10.17 12.58 -19.19
N THR A 672 -9.42 13.11 -20.17
CA THR A 672 -8.22 12.45 -20.72
C THR A 672 -6.92 13.10 -20.28
N LEU A 673 -6.02 12.30 -19.68
CA LEU A 673 -4.59 12.62 -19.56
C LEU A 673 -3.81 11.98 -20.71
N THR A 674 -3.22 12.80 -21.57
CA THR A 674 -2.33 12.35 -22.66
C THR A 674 -0.87 12.60 -22.27
N ILE A 675 0.01 11.61 -22.47
CA ILE A 675 1.45 11.72 -22.23
C ILE A 675 2.21 11.38 -23.53
N GLU A 676 2.89 12.38 -24.09
CA GLU A 676 3.64 12.28 -25.34
C GLU A 676 5.01 11.57 -25.17
N PRO A 677 5.60 11.03 -26.25
CA PRO A 677 6.91 10.37 -26.19
C PRO A 677 8.01 11.18 -25.50
N GLY A 678 8.87 10.49 -24.73
CA GLY A 678 10.00 11.09 -24.03
C GLY A 678 9.66 11.83 -22.73
N VAL A 679 8.40 11.80 -22.28
CA VAL A 679 8.01 12.42 -21.00
C VAL A 679 8.33 11.52 -19.81
N GLU A 680 9.05 12.06 -18.85
CA GLU A 680 9.17 11.57 -17.49
C GLU A 680 8.18 12.26 -16.52
N VAL A 681 7.62 11.48 -15.61
CA VAL A 681 6.77 11.91 -14.49
C VAL A 681 7.38 11.41 -13.17
N TRP A 682 7.61 12.32 -12.23
CA TRP A 682 8.23 12.05 -10.94
C TRP A 682 7.23 12.22 -9.80
N PHE A 683 7.04 11.16 -9.00
CA PHE A 683 6.09 11.14 -7.89
C PHE A 683 6.80 11.28 -6.53
N PRO A 684 6.26 12.04 -5.56
CA PRO A 684 6.73 11.97 -4.19
C PRO A 684 6.35 10.62 -3.55
N THR A 685 6.95 10.30 -2.39
CA THR A 685 6.60 9.11 -1.61
C THR A 685 5.08 8.97 -1.41
N ASP A 686 4.58 7.74 -1.54
CA ASP A 686 3.17 7.32 -1.41
C ASP A 686 2.17 7.95 -2.39
N ALA A 687 2.60 8.84 -3.30
CA ALA A 687 1.70 9.43 -4.28
C ALA A 687 1.32 8.42 -5.37
N GLN A 688 0.06 8.48 -5.79
CA GLN A 688 -0.50 7.63 -6.85
C GLN A 688 -0.84 8.46 -8.10
N LEU A 689 -0.96 7.80 -9.24
CA LEU A 689 -1.74 8.28 -10.37
C LEU A 689 -3.06 7.51 -10.41
N LEU A 690 -4.14 8.12 -9.90
CA LEU A 690 -5.48 7.56 -9.89
C LEU A 690 -6.23 7.97 -11.18
N VAL A 691 -6.66 7.00 -11.97
CA VAL A 691 -7.30 7.21 -13.27
C VAL A 691 -8.73 6.72 -13.23
N GLN A 692 -9.67 7.66 -13.15
CA GLN A 692 -11.12 7.43 -13.26
C GLN A 692 -11.66 7.84 -14.65
N GLY A 693 -10.92 8.68 -15.37
CA GLY A 693 -11.16 9.02 -16.77
C GLY A 693 -10.39 8.12 -17.74
N GLN A 694 -9.58 8.71 -18.62
CA GLN A 694 -8.72 8.03 -19.58
C GLN A 694 -7.24 8.43 -19.42
N LEU A 695 -6.34 7.45 -19.46
CA LEU A 695 -4.90 7.68 -19.66
C LEU A 695 -4.47 7.21 -21.05
N THR A 696 -3.87 8.11 -21.82
CA THR A 696 -3.19 7.79 -23.09
C THR A 696 -1.71 8.16 -22.99
N ALA A 697 -0.89 7.22 -22.52
CA ALA A 697 0.56 7.37 -22.39
C ALA A 697 1.27 6.60 -23.51
N SER A 698 1.75 7.29 -24.55
CA SER A 698 2.28 6.67 -25.77
C SER A 698 3.72 7.09 -26.07
N GLY A 699 4.69 6.40 -25.48
CA GLY A 699 6.11 6.52 -25.81
C GLY A 699 6.49 5.89 -27.15
N THR A 700 7.79 5.94 -27.46
CA THR A 700 8.38 5.16 -28.56
C THR A 700 9.66 4.46 -28.11
N ALA A 701 10.12 3.45 -28.84
CA ALA A 701 11.40 2.79 -28.53
C ALA A 701 12.61 3.76 -28.52
N ALA A 702 12.56 4.89 -29.22
CA ALA A 702 13.62 5.89 -29.22
C ALA A 702 13.47 6.91 -28.07
N GLU A 703 12.24 7.15 -27.64
CA GLU A 703 11.83 8.15 -26.66
C GLU A 703 10.78 7.52 -25.73
N PRO A 704 11.20 6.59 -24.84
CA PRO A 704 10.29 5.94 -23.91
C PRO A 704 9.79 6.95 -22.87
N LEU A 705 8.63 6.66 -22.28
CA LEU A 705 8.14 7.38 -21.10
C LEU A 705 8.80 6.82 -19.84
N ALA A 706 8.80 7.60 -18.76
CA ALA A 706 9.19 7.07 -17.45
C ALA A 706 8.27 7.56 -16.33
N PHE A 707 7.86 6.66 -15.44
CA PHE A 707 7.20 6.96 -14.17
C PHE A 707 8.15 6.53 -13.06
N ARG A 708 8.61 7.48 -12.23
CA ARG A 708 9.70 7.27 -11.27
C ARG A 708 9.43 7.94 -9.92
N LEU A 709 10.18 7.52 -8.90
CA LEU A 709 10.29 8.28 -7.66
C LEU A 709 10.99 9.61 -7.91
N ASN A 710 10.46 10.69 -7.33
CA ASN A 710 11.11 11.98 -7.32
C ASN A 710 12.43 11.89 -6.51
N PRO A 711 13.59 12.28 -7.08
CA PRO A 711 14.89 12.21 -6.41
C PRO A 711 15.02 12.98 -5.09
N ALA A 712 14.04 13.82 -4.75
CA ALA A 712 13.94 14.49 -3.45
C ALA A 712 13.49 13.56 -2.30
N TYR A 713 13.07 12.32 -2.61
CA TYR A 713 12.52 11.36 -1.67
C TYR A 713 13.33 10.06 -1.67
N GLU A 714 13.27 9.31 -0.55
CA GLU A 714 14.01 8.05 -0.36
C GLU A 714 13.09 6.81 -0.32
N ALA A 715 11.79 7.00 -0.11
CA ALA A 715 10.79 5.93 -0.03
C ALA A 715 9.94 5.90 -1.30
N PRO A 716 9.47 4.71 -1.74
CA PRO A 716 8.82 4.54 -3.03
C PRO A 716 7.54 5.38 -3.17
N TRP A 717 7.14 5.63 -4.42
CA TRP A 717 5.82 6.20 -4.69
C TRP A 717 4.77 5.09 -4.66
N GLY A 718 3.49 5.46 -4.70
CA GLY A 718 2.37 4.54 -4.65
C GLY A 718 2.28 3.68 -5.91
N ASN A 719 1.27 3.91 -6.75
CA ASN A 719 1.08 3.12 -7.97
C ASN A 719 0.36 3.93 -9.07
N ILE A 720 0.22 3.32 -10.24
CA ILE A 720 -0.77 3.74 -11.24
C ILE A 720 -2.03 2.89 -11.01
N GLN A 721 -3.11 3.54 -10.59
CA GLN A 721 -4.37 2.89 -10.28
C GLN A 721 -5.44 3.30 -11.29
N PHE A 722 -5.99 2.34 -12.02
CA PHE A 722 -7.19 2.52 -12.84
C PHE A 722 -8.38 2.04 -12.02
N ASP A 723 -9.30 2.95 -11.69
CA ASP A 723 -10.46 2.67 -10.84
C ASP A 723 -11.72 3.13 -11.55
N ALA A 724 -12.49 2.16 -12.07
CA ALA A 724 -13.68 2.38 -12.88
C ALA A 724 -13.47 3.41 -14.00
N ALA A 725 -12.32 3.32 -14.70
CA ALA A 725 -11.95 4.21 -15.79
C ALA A 725 -13.07 4.26 -16.85
N THR A 726 -13.55 5.46 -17.18
CA THR A 726 -14.70 5.63 -18.08
C THR A 726 -14.41 5.21 -19.53
N ASP A 727 -13.12 5.16 -19.91
CA ASP A 727 -12.66 4.77 -21.24
C ASP A 727 -11.40 3.88 -21.19
N PRO A 728 -11.14 3.07 -22.23
CA PRO A 728 -9.94 2.24 -22.30
C PRO A 728 -8.65 3.05 -22.20
N CYS A 729 -7.73 2.58 -21.36
CA CYS A 729 -6.46 3.23 -21.08
C CYS A 729 -5.27 2.54 -21.77
N LEU A 730 -4.22 3.30 -22.05
CA LEU A 730 -3.03 2.84 -22.76
C LEU A 730 -1.76 3.36 -22.07
N ILE A 731 -0.83 2.45 -21.80
CA ILE A 731 0.58 2.76 -21.52
C ILE A 731 1.42 1.99 -22.54
N ARG A 732 2.21 2.72 -23.33
CA ARG A 732 3.07 2.15 -24.37
C ARG A 732 4.49 2.69 -24.28
N HIS A 733 5.50 1.82 -24.45
CA HIS A 733 6.92 2.17 -24.43
C HIS A 733 7.28 3.02 -23.20
N ALA A 734 7.16 2.42 -22.01
CA ALA A 734 7.41 3.12 -20.76
C ALA A 734 8.21 2.26 -19.77
N VAL A 735 9.00 2.93 -18.93
CA VAL A 735 9.64 2.36 -17.75
C VAL A 735 8.85 2.79 -16.52
N ILE A 736 8.46 1.83 -15.68
CA ILE A 736 7.81 2.08 -14.40
C ILE A 736 8.72 1.47 -13.33
N GLU A 737 9.30 2.34 -12.49
CA GLU A 737 10.27 1.99 -11.45
C GLU A 737 9.93 2.69 -10.13
N ASP A 738 10.42 2.13 -9.03
CA ASP A 738 10.23 2.61 -7.65
C ASP A 738 8.76 2.71 -7.19
N ALA A 739 7.82 2.06 -7.90
CA ALA A 739 6.43 2.00 -7.51
C ALA A 739 6.20 0.94 -6.42
N SER A 740 5.23 1.17 -5.54
CA SER A 740 4.81 0.34 -4.43
C SER A 740 3.32 -0.03 -4.53
N ALA A 741 2.68 -0.21 -3.38
CA ALA A 741 1.25 -0.39 -3.23
C ALA A 741 0.55 0.98 -3.12
N GLY A 742 -0.73 1.02 -3.43
CA GLY A 742 -1.58 2.17 -3.13
C GLY A 742 -2.15 2.12 -1.71
N ASN A 743 -3.19 2.91 -1.47
CA ASN A 743 -3.78 3.08 -0.14
C ASN A 743 -4.69 1.92 0.28
N HIS A 744 -5.26 1.18 -0.67
CA HIS A 744 -6.14 0.06 -0.35
C HIS A 744 -5.33 -1.24 -0.13
N PRO A 745 -5.32 -1.83 1.07
CA PRO A 745 -4.42 -2.94 1.41
C PRO A 745 -4.69 -4.25 0.64
N VAL A 746 -5.88 -4.37 0.03
CA VAL A 746 -6.28 -5.53 -0.79
C VAL A 746 -6.18 -5.25 -2.29
N HIS A 747 -6.86 -4.22 -2.80
CA HIS A 747 -6.90 -3.93 -4.23
C HIS A 747 -5.62 -3.30 -4.77
N ASP A 748 -4.92 -2.48 -3.98
CA ASP A 748 -3.82 -1.66 -4.50
C ASP A 748 -2.45 -2.34 -4.31
N ARG A 749 -2.35 -3.64 -4.61
CA ARG A 749 -1.20 -4.49 -4.27
C ARG A 749 -0.10 -4.60 -5.33
N ALA A 750 -0.11 -3.74 -6.35
CA ALA A 750 0.83 -3.76 -7.47
C ALA A 750 1.22 -2.34 -7.95
N ALA A 751 2.30 -2.26 -8.72
CA ALA A 751 2.78 -1.03 -9.37
C ALA A 751 1.78 -0.48 -10.40
N VAL A 752 1.07 -1.37 -11.09
CA VAL A 752 -0.07 -1.05 -11.96
C VAL A 752 -1.28 -1.86 -11.51
N VAL A 753 -2.36 -1.17 -11.17
CA VAL A 753 -3.59 -1.78 -10.64
C VAL A 753 -4.77 -1.40 -11.53
N ALA A 754 -5.61 -2.35 -11.89
CA ALA A 754 -6.85 -2.10 -12.63
C ALA A 754 -8.07 -2.73 -11.93
N TRP A 755 -9.07 -1.88 -11.69
CA TRP A 755 -10.36 -2.22 -11.11
C TRP A 755 -11.47 -1.73 -12.04
N PHE A 756 -12.38 -2.63 -12.45
CA PHE A 756 -13.46 -2.33 -13.41
C PHE A 756 -12.99 -1.49 -14.62
N SER A 757 -11.82 -1.79 -15.18
CA SER A 757 -11.17 -0.94 -16.19
C SER A 757 -10.60 -1.77 -17.35
N ASP A 758 -10.55 -1.18 -18.54
CA ASP A 758 -9.91 -1.77 -19.72
C ASP A 758 -8.52 -1.14 -19.91
N ILE A 759 -7.45 -1.93 -19.80
CA ILE A 759 -6.07 -1.44 -19.90
C ILE A 759 -5.27 -2.15 -20.99
N THR A 760 -4.46 -1.38 -21.72
CA THR A 760 -3.43 -1.88 -22.64
C THR A 760 -2.05 -1.43 -22.18
N LEU A 761 -1.18 -2.39 -21.93
CA LEU A 761 0.21 -2.26 -21.52
C LEU A 761 1.09 -2.84 -22.63
N ASP A 762 1.90 -2.01 -23.29
CA ASP A 762 2.65 -2.43 -24.49
C ASP A 762 4.09 -1.92 -24.46
N HIS A 763 5.09 -2.80 -24.60
CA HIS A 763 6.51 -2.45 -24.48
C HIS A 763 6.86 -1.78 -23.13
N LEU A 764 6.43 -2.37 -22.02
CA LEU A 764 6.75 -1.88 -20.68
C LEU A 764 7.97 -2.59 -20.08
N GLU A 765 8.71 -1.85 -19.27
CA GLU A 765 9.74 -2.38 -18.36
C GLU A 765 9.29 -2.15 -16.92
N LEU A 766 8.98 -3.25 -16.23
CA LEU A 766 8.47 -3.30 -14.85
C LEU A 766 9.34 -4.25 -14.03
N VAL A 767 10.61 -3.91 -13.86
CA VAL A 767 11.62 -4.82 -13.27
C VAL A 767 12.28 -4.28 -12.00
N SER A 768 11.94 -3.06 -11.56
CA SER A 768 12.57 -2.40 -10.41
C SER A 768 11.52 -1.67 -9.58
N ASN A 769 10.54 -2.42 -9.08
CA ASN A 769 9.46 -1.92 -8.24
C ASN A 769 9.50 -2.56 -6.86
N TYR A 770 8.98 -1.85 -5.86
CA TYR A 770 8.88 -2.32 -4.48
C TYR A 770 7.69 -3.25 -4.25
N ARG A 771 6.75 -3.31 -5.20
CA ARG A 771 5.63 -4.25 -5.25
C ARG A 771 5.55 -4.97 -6.59
N ASN A 772 4.73 -6.01 -6.63
CA ASN A 772 4.50 -6.80 -7.83
C ASN A 772 4.02 -5.93 -9.02
N PRO A 773 4.36 -6.28 -10.27
CA PRO A 773 4.13 -5.42 -11.43
C PRO A 773 2.66 -5.08 -11.72
N VAL A 774 1.79 -6.09 -11.85
CA VAL A 774 0.43 -5.88 -12.36
C VAL A 774 -0.60 -6.66 -11.56
N TYR A 775 -1.65 -5.96 -11.11
CA TYR A 775 -2.86 -6.57 -10.56
C TYR A 775 -4.09 -6.06 -11.30
N ALA A 776 -5.01 -6.95 -11.67
CA ALA A 776 -6.24 -6.57 -12.32
C ALA A 776 -7.41 -7.42 -11.82
N GLU A 777 -8.50 -6.79 -11.42
CA GLU A 777 -9.72 -7.48 -11.00
C GLU A 777 -10.95 -6.84 -11.65
N HIS A 778 -11.87 -7.69 -12.12
CA HIS A 778 -13.03 -7.31 -12.94
C HIS A 778 -12.67 -6.46 -14.17
N SER A 779 -11.47 -6.65 -14.70
CA SER A 779 -10.84 -5.78 -15.69
C SER A 779 -10.39 -6.56 -16.93
N GLN A 780 -10.27 -5.87 -18.06
CA GLN A 780 -9.65 -6.43 -19.26
C GLN A 780 -8.20 -5.93 -19.35
N VAL A 781 -7.25 -6.86 -19.49
CA VAL A 781 -5.83 -6.55 -19.63
C VAL A 781 -5.29 -7.01 -20.98
N VAL A 782 -4.64 -6.11 -21.71
CA VAL A 782 -3.82 -6.46 -22.87
C VAL A 782 -2.38 -6.11 -22.53
N LEU A 783 -1.54 -7.12 -22.27
CA LEU A 783 -0.12 -6.96 -21.96
C LEU A 783 0.72 -7.51 -23.14
N THR A 784 1.50 -6.66 -23.78
CA THR A 784 2.27 -7.05 -24.97
C THR A 784 3.70 -6.53 -24.95
N ASN A 785 4.64 -7.29 -25.54
CA ASN A 785 6.03 -6.85 -25.75
C ASN A 785 6.77 -6.37 -24.48
N SER A 786 6.36 -6.80 -23.29
CA SER A 786 6.79 -6.22 -22.01
C SER A 786 7.67 -7.16 -21.20
N THR A 787 8.49 -6.61 -20.32
CA THR A 787 9.36 -7.36 -19.40
C THR A 787 8.99 -7.07 -17.95
N LEU A 788 8.70 -8.13 -17.18
CA LEU A 788 8.23 -8.06 -15.81
C LEU A 788 9.17 -8.84 -14.87
N HIS A 789 9.49 -8.26 -13.72
CA HIS A 789 10.24 -8.88 -12.62
C HIS A 789 9.77 -8.33 -11.26
N SER A 790 9.91 -9.12 -10.20
CA SER A 790 9.66 -8.72 -8.81
C SER A 790 10.75 -9.30 -7.91
N ASP A 791 11.22 -8.49 -6.96
CA ASP A 791 12.16 -8.93 -5.91
C ASP A 791 11.45 -9.52 -4.68
N ILE A 792 10.11 -9.46 -4.64
CA ILE A 792 9.30 -9.92 -3.50
C ILE A 792 8.37 -11.09 -3.91
N THR A 793 7.77 -11.71 -2.90
CA THR A 793 6.74 -12.76 -3.06
C THR A 793 5.46 -12.24 -3.74
N GLY A 794 4.77 -13.13 -4.46
CA GLY A 794 3.51 -12.89 -5.16
C GLY A 794 3.66 -12.78 -6.67
N ASP A 795 2.55 -12.56 -7.36
CA ASP A 795 2.49 -12.81 -8.79
C ASP A 795 2.96 -11.64 -9.63
N LEU A 796 3.67 -11.92 -10.72
CA LEU A 796 4.17 -10.88 -11.61
C LEU A 796 3.01 -10.19 -12.35
N ILE A 797 2.00 -10.97 -12.75
CA ILE A 797 0.67 -10.48 -13.08
C ILE A 797 -0.39 -11.39 -12.48
N ASN A 798 -1.36 -10.81 -11.78
CA ASN A 798 -2.55 -11.52 -11.30
C ASN A 798 -3.82 -10.87 -11.88
N VAL A 799 -4.64 -11.70 -12.55
CA VAL A 799 -5.91 -11.28 -13.15
C VAL A 799 -7.06 -12.09 -12.56
N ARG A 800 -8.03 -11.40 -11.95
CA ARG A 800 -9.20 -12.03 -11.30
C ARG A 800 -10.52 -11.57 -11.91
N HIS A 801 -11.45 -12.48 -12.15
CA HIS A 801 -12.81 -12.19 -12.66
C HIS A 801 -12.84 -11.32 -13.94
N GLY A 802 -11.78 -11.40 -14.75
CA GLY A 802 -11.54 -10.53 -15.90
C GLY A 802 -11.20 -11.31 -17.16
N SER A 803 -10.52 -10.63 -18.09
CA SER A 803 -9.94 -11.28 -19.28
C SER A 803 -8.56 -10.71 -19.55
N ALA A 804 -7.68 -11.53 -20.12
CA ALA A 804 -6.31 -11.13 -20.37
C ALA A 804 -5.76 -11.68 -21.69
N LEU A 805 -5.08 -10.81 -22.44
CA LEU A 805 -4.24 -11.15 -23.58
C LEU A 805 -2.81 -10.80 -23.23
N ILE A 806 -1.96 -11.81 -23.08
CA ILE A 806 -0.51 -11.67 -22.87
C ILE A 806 0.19 -12.16 -24.15
N ASP A 807 0.96 -11.30 -24.80
CA ASP A 807 1.65 -11.63 -26.07
C ASP A 807 3.08 -11.11 -26.10
N SER A 808 4.04 -11.96 -26.48
CA SER A 808 5.43 -11.54 -26.75
C SER A 808 6.10 -10.90 -25.53
N CYS A 809 5.79 -11.36 -24.32
CA CYS A 809 6.34 -10.83 -23.07
C CYS A 809 7.48 -11.69 -22.52
N THR A 810 8.25 -11.13 -21.60
CA THR A 810 9.27 -11.85 -20.81
C THR A 810 8.98 -11.70 -19.32
N PHE A 811 8.85 -12.82 -18.62
CA PHE A 811 8.67 -12.87 -17.18
C PHE A 811 9.90 -13.49 -16.52
N ILE A 812 10.50 -12.74 -15.61
CA ILE A 812 11.72 -13.12 -14.89
C ILE A 812 11.35 -13.40 -13.43
N GLY A 813 11.44 -14.65 -13.03
CA GLY A 813 11.16 -15.09 -11.67
C GLY A 813 12.27 -14.78 -10.68
N ASN A 814 12.04 -15.15 -9.43
CA ASN A 814 12.95 -14.96 -8.30
C ASN A 814 13.04 -16.26 -7.45
N ARG A 815 13.54 -16.15 -6.22
CA ARG A 815 13.59 -17.27 -5.26
C ARG A 815 12.56 -17.15 -4.12
N GLU A 816 11.68 -16.17 -4.18
CA GLU A 816 10.66 -15.94 -3.17
C GLU A 816 9.57 -17.02 -3.29
N PRO A 817 9.02 -17.50 -2.16
CA PRO A 817 7.91 -18.45 -2.18
C PRO A 817 6.67 -17.84 -2.86
N ASP A 818 5.73 -18.70 -3.28
CA ASP A 818 4.39 -18.26 -3.71
C ASP A 818 4.44 -17.12 -4.75
N THR A 819 5.29 -17.28 -5.76
CA THR A 819 5.56 -16.27 -6.79
C THR A 819 5.27 -16.90 -8.15
N ASP A 820 4.18 -16.50 -8.78
CA ASP A 820 3.81 -17.00 -10.10
C ASP A 820 4.09 -15.95 -11.18
N ALA A 821 4.46 -16.38 -12.40
CA ALA A 821 4.64 -15.41 -13.48
C ALA A 821 3.29 -14.83 -13.92
N ILE A 822 2.29 -15.70 -14.05
CA ILE A 822 0.93 -15.36 -14.44
C ILE A 822 -0.01 -16.16 -13.54
N ASP A 823 -0.85 -15.47 -12.77
CA ASP A 823 -1.91 -16.08 -11.98
C ASP A 823 -3.29 -15.62 -12.49
N TYR A 824 -4.13 -16.57 -12.88
CA TYR A 824 -5.49 -16.32 -13.36
C TYR A 824 -6.53 -17.01 -12.49
N ASP A 825 -7.37 -16.20 -11.84
CA ASP A 825 -8.53 -16.64 -11.08
C ASP A 825 -9.84 -16.26 -11.76
N VAL A 826 -10.67 -17.26 -12.09
CA VAL A 826 -11.99 -17.03 -12.69
C VAL A 826 -11.89 -16.25 -14.02
N VAL A 827 -10.81 -16.46 -14.79
CA VAL A 827 -10.60 -15.84 -16.10
C VAL A 827 -11.25 -16.67 -17.19
N MET A 828 -11.95 -16.01 -18.11
CA MET A 828 -12.61 -16.66 -19.24
C MET A 828 -11.97 -16.20 -20.55
N ASP A 829 -11.71 -17.15 -21.46
CA ASP A 829 -11.19 -16.87 -22.81
C ASP A 829 -9.84 -16.12 -22.83
N GLY A 830 -9.00 -16.30 -21.78
CA GLY A 830 -7.68 -15.69 -21.70
C GLY A 830 -6.68 -16.28 -22.71
N VAL A 831 -5.69 -15.48 -23.12
CA VAL A 831 -4.65 -15.88 -24.08
C VAL A 831 -3.27 -15.52 -23.54
N VAL A 832 -2.35 -16.47 -23.57
CA VAL A 832 -0.91 -16.27 -23.33
C VAL A 832 -0.16 -16.80 -24.55
N ARG A 833 0.62 -15.97 -25.23
CA ARG A 833 1.34 -16.45 -26.42
C ARG A 833 2.67 -15.78 -26.71
N ASN A 834 3.55 -16.47 -27.43
CA ASN A 834 4.88 -15.95 -27.81
C ASN A 834 5.71 -15.45 -26.61
N THR A 835 5.40 -15.91 -25.40
CA THR A 835 5.96 -15.39 -24.14
C THR A 835 7.07 -16.30 -23.64
N VAL A 836 8.10 -15.70 -23.05
CA VAL A 836 9.19 -16.37 -22.35
C VAL A 836 8.98 -16.21 -20.84
N ILE A 837 8.94 -17.32 -20.10
CA ILE A 837 8.78 -17.33 -18.64
C ILE A 837 9.93 -18.14 -18.05
N HIS A 838 10.68 -17.56 -17.12
CA HIS A 838 11.83 -18.27 -16.58
C HIS A 838 12.24 -17.91 -15.16
N SER A 839 12.98 -18.82 -14.54
CA SER A 839 13.68 -18.60 -13.27
C SER A 839 12.77 -18.39 -12.05
N PHE A 840 11.60 -19.02 -12.03
CA PHE A 840 10.71 -19.10 -10.86
C PHE A 840 11.19 -20.24 -9.95
N ARG A 841 12.03 -19.88 -8.97
CA ARG A 841 12.84 -20.81 -8.17
C ARG A 841 12.37 -20.98 -6.72
N GLY A 842 11.36 -20.22 -6.31
CA GLY A 842 10.76 -20.37 -4.99
C GLY A 842 9.95 -21.66 -4.84
N PRO A 843 9.65 -22.08 -3.60
CA PRO A 843 8.66 -23.12 -3.37
C PRO A 843 7.26 -22.58 -3.72
N ASN A 844 6.41 -23.45 -4.30
CA ASN A 844 5.07 -23.09 -4.77
C ASN A 844 5.10 -21.88 -5.73
N SER A 845 6.07 -21.86 -6.64
CA SER A 845 6.26 -20.82 -7.65
C SER A 845 6.15 -21.45 -9.03
N ASP A 846 5.12 -21.05 -9.76
CA ASP A 846 4.71 -21.61 -11.03
C ASP A 846 4.96 -20.62 -12.18
N GLY A 847 5.22 -21.14 -13.38
CA GLY A 847 5.31 -20.28 -14.57
C GLY A 847 3.95 -19.67 -14.93
N ILE A 848 2.89 -20.49 -14.91
CA ILE A 848 1.50 -20.05 -15.08
C ILE A 848 0.67 -20.85 -14.08
N ASP A 849 -0.10 -20.21 -13.19
CA ASP A 849 -1.14 -20.87 -12.39
C ASP A 849 -2.53 -20.46 -12.87
N LEU A 850 -3.39 -21.47 -13.06
CA LEU A 850 -4.79 -21.30 -13.41
C LEU A 850 -5.66 -21.80 -12.26
N GLY A 851 -6.18 -20.86 -11.49
CA GLY A 851 -7.01 -21.08 -10.31
C GLY A 851 -8.50 -20.87 -10.54
N GLU A 852 -9.28 -21.27 -9.53
CA GLU A 852 -10.66 -20.85 -9.28
C GLU A 852 -11.67 -21.02 -10.44
N GLY A 853 -11.41 -21.95 -11.38
CA GLY A 853 -12.32 -22.21 -12.49
C GLY A 853 -12.11 -21.26 -13.68
N SER A 854 -10.86 -20.90 -13.97
CA SER A 854 -10.46 -20.24 -15.21
C SER A 854 -10.67 -21.18 -16.41
N LEU A 855 -11.47 -20.78 -17.41
CA LEU A 855 -11.89 -21.64 -18.53
C LEU A 855 -11.50 -21.10 -19.90
N ASN A 856 -11.23 -22.04 -20.81
CA ASN A 856 -10.90 -21.77 -22.22
C ASN A 856 -9.66 -20.89 -22.38
N ILE A 857 -8.62 -21.13 -21.56
CA ILE A 857 -7.37 -20.39 -21.64
C ILE A 857 -6.49 -20.97 -22.76
N LEU A 858 -6.08 -20.13 -23.72
CA LEU A 858 -5.14 -20.52 -24.78
C LEU A 858 -3.71 -20.16 -24.36
N ILE A 859 -2.80 -21.14 -24.36
CA ILE A 859 -1.38 -20.96 -24.10
C ILE A 859 -0.62 -21.44 -25.34
N GLU A 860 -0.03 -20.53 -26.12
CA GLU A 860 0.56 -20.90 -27.43
C GLU A 860 1.94 -20.31 -27.76
N GLY A 861 2.80 -21.10 -28.41
CA GLY A 861 3.98 -20.59 -29.12
C GLY A 861 5.04 -19.88 -28.24
N GLY A 862 5.21 -20.28 -26.99
CA GLY A 862 6.14 -19.69 -26.00
C GLY A 862 7.18 -20.68 -25.41
N LEU A 863 8.03 -20.17 -24.51
CA LEU A 863 9.03 -20.94 -23.77
C LEU A 863 8.82 -20.77 -22.25
N ILE A 864 8.75 -21.88 -21.52
CA ILE A 864 8.80 -21.87 -20.04
C ILE A 864 10.00 -22.69 -19.59
N HIS A 865 10.88 -22.11 -18.76
CA HIS A 865 12.08 -22.83 -18.30
C HIS A 865 12.62 -22.45 -16.91
N HIS A 866 13.29 -23.40 -16.25
CA HIS A 866 13.85 -23.24 -14.90
C HIS A 866 12.80 -22.87 -13.83
N CYS A 867 11.65 -23.53 -13.84
CA CYS A 867 10.65 -23.44 -12.76
C CYS A 867 10.82 -24.60 -11.75
N THR A 868 10.97 -24.28 -10.45
CA THR A 868 11.20 -25.26 -9.37
C THR A 868 9.97 -26.05 -8.95
N ASP A 869 8.76 -25.57 -9.24
CA ASP A 869 7.53 -26.28 -8.95
C ASP A 869 6.84 -26.74 -10.25
N LYS A 870 5.99 -25.90 -10.87
CA LYS A 870 5.35 -26.23 -12.17
C LYS A 870 5.65 -25.18 -13.23
N GLY A 871 5.92 -25.61 -14.46
CA GLY A 871 5.92 -24.72 -15.61
C GLY A 871 4.52 -24.17 -15.86
N ILE A 872 3.51 -25.04 -15.92
CA ILE A 872 2.09 -24.68 -15.97
C ILE A 872 1.33 -25.50 -14.93
N SER A 873 0.56 -24.83 -14.10
CA SER A 873 -0.29 -25.40 -13.08
C SER A 873 -1.75 -25.12 -13.42
N ILE A 874 -2.58 -26.17 -13.47
CA ILE A 874 -3.99 -26.07 -13.82
C ILE A 874 -4.80 -26.78 -12.75
N GLY A 875 -5.48 -26.00 -11.92
CA GLY A 875 -6.16 -26.49 -10.72
C GLY A 875 -7.64 -26.14 -10.67
N GLN A 876 -8.32 -26.55 -9.59
CA GLN A 876 -9.65 -26.05 -9.19
C GLN A 876 -10.69 -25.96 -10.33
N ALA A 877 -10.84 -27.02 -11.11
CA ALA A 877 -11.74 -27.09 -12.28
C ALA A 877 -11.45 -26.10 -13.43
N SER A 878 -10.21 -25.62 -13.55
CA SER A 878 -9.74 -24.80 -14.67
C SER A 878 -9.44 -25.61 -15.93
N HIS A 879 -9.44 -24.95 -17.09
CA HIS A 879 -9.19 -25.58 -18.39
C HIS A 879 -8.30 -24.75 -19.31
N ALA A 880 -7.29 -25.39 -19.90
CA ALA A 880 -6.42 -24.77 -20.92
C ALA A 880 -6.29 -25.57 -22.23
N VAL A 881 -6.03 -24.86 -23.33
CA VAL A 881 -5.55 -25.42 -24.59
C VAL A 881 -4.10 -24.96 -24.77
N ILE A 882 -3.17 -25.89 -24.84
CA ILE A 882 -1.72 -25.63 -24.88
C ILE A 882 -1.19 -26.05 -26.25
N GLN A 883 -0.64 -25.12 -27.03
CA GLN A 883 -0.24 -25.38 -28.43
C GLN A 883 1.16 -24.87 -28.72
N ASP A 884 1.95 -25.63 -29.48
CA ASP A 884 3.25 -25.12 -29.98
C ASP A 884 4.20 -24.61 -28.88
N MET A 885 4.06 -25.09 -27.64
CA MET A 885 4.86 -24.66 -26.49
C MET A 885 6.15 -25.47 -26.34
N THR A 886 7.22 -24.80 -25.95
CA THR A 886 8.44 -25.43 -25.40
C THR A 886 8.43 -25.28 -23.89
N ILE A 887 8.50 -26.40 -23.15
CA ILE A 887 8.55 -26.42 -21.68
C ILE A 887 9.77 -27.23 -21.27
N ALA A 888 10.77 -26.58 -20.68
CA ALA A 888 12.07 -27.20 -20.49
C ALA A 888 12.68 -26.94 -19.11
N GLN A 889 13.34 -27.95 -18.54
CA GLN A 889 14.05 -27.84 -17.26
C GLN A 889 13.17 -27.33 -16.09
N CYS A 890 11.90 -27.73 -16.07
CA CYS A 890 11.02 -27.53 -14.92
C CYS A 890 10.96 -28.80 -14.06
N ALA A 891 10.64 -28.68 -12.77
CA ALA A 891 10.35 -29.86 -11.96
C ALA A 891 9.14 -30.62 -12.56
N LEU A 892 7.98 -29.96 -12.61
CA LEU A 892 6.84 -30.44 -13.40
C LEU A 892 6.66 -29.55 -14.62
N GLY A 893 6.52 -30.13 -15.81
CA GLY A 893 6.24 -29.37 -17.03
C GLY A 893 4.82 -28.78 -17.00
N VAL A 894 3.81 -29.64 -17.04
CA VAL A 894 2.40 -29.27 -16.79
C VAL A 894 1.81 -30.16 -15.70
N ALA A 895 1.22 -29.55 -14.68
CA ALA A 895 0.46 -30.26 -13.65
C ALA A 895 -1.04 -29.94 -13.73
N LEU A 896 -1.86 -30.98 -13.70
CA LEU A 896 -3.31 -30.91 -13.68
C LEU A 896 -3.82 -31.47 -12.36
N LYS A 897 -4.42 -30.60 -11.55
CA LYS A 897 -4.84 -30.89 -10.18
C LYS A 897 -6.33 -30.58 -9.98
N ASP A 898 -7.01 -31.30 -9.10
CA ASP A 898 -8.33 -30.90 -8.57
C ASP A 898 -9.38 -30.54 -9.64
N LEU A 899 -9.64 -31.47 -10.58
CA LEU A 899 -10.50 -31.31 -11.78
C LEU A 899 -9.96 -30.40 -12.88
N GLY A 900 -8.71 -29.93 -12.77
CA GLY A 900 -8.02 -29.22 -13.83
C GLY A 900 -7.86 -30.08 -15.09
N ALA A 901 -8.04 -29.46 -16.27
CA ALA A 901 -8.01 -30.16 -17.55
C ALA A 901 -7.21 -29.41 -18.62
N ALA A 902 -6.54 -30.14 -19.52
CA ALA A 902 -5.89 -29.52 -20.67
C ALA A 902 -5.85 -30.38 -21.93
N GLU A 903 -5.96 -29.70 -23.07
CA GLU A 903 -5.67 -30.22 -24.40
C GLU A 903 -4.31 -29.67 -24.86
N MET A 904 -3.31 -30.55 -24.97
CA MET A 904 -1.96 -30.20 -25.38
C MET A 904 -1.68 -30.72 -26.78
N ASP A 905 -1.21 -29.85 -27.68
CA ASP A 905 -0.93 -30.20 -29.06
C ASP A 905 0.41 -29.62 -29.51
N HIS A 906 1.26 -30.46 -30.11
CA HIS A 906 2.53 -30.01 -30.68
C HIS A 906 3.47 -29.33 -29.66
N ALA A 907 3.51 -29.85 -28.43
CA ALA A 907 4.40 -29.34 -27.37
C ALA A 907 5.73 -30.10 -27.32
N THR A 908 6.82 -29.41 -26.97
CA THR A 908 8.14 -30.01 -26.71
C THR A 908 8.45 -29.91 -25.23
N PHE A 909 8.57 -31.07 -24.57
CA PHE A 909 9.03 -31.20 -23.20
C PHE A 909 10.48 -31.69 -23.20
N TYR A 910 11.39 -30.93 -22.59
CA TYR A 910 12.81 -31.28 -22.53
C TYR A 910 13.41 -31.09 -21.14
N GLY A 911 14.09 -32.09 -20.58
CA GLY A 911 14.81 -31.88 -19.31
C GLY A 911 13.92 -31.69 -18.08
N ASN A 912 12.60 -31.89 -18.18
CA ASN A 912 11.71 -31.78 -17.03
C ASN A 912 11.86 -32.98 -16.10
N GLN A 913 11.61 -32.86 -14.79
CA GLN A 913 11.61 -34.08 -13.94
C GLN A 913 10.45 -34.99 -14.36
N ILE A 914 9.23 -34.44 -14.42
CA ILE A 914 8.05 -35.07 -15.01
C ILE A 914 7.45 -34.08 -16.01
N ALA A 915 7.22 -34.50 -17.26
CA ALA A 915 6.71 -33.60 -18.29
C ALA A 915 5.23 -33.25 -18.08
N VAL A 916 4.38 -34.24 -17.82
CA VAL A 916 2.95 -34.03 -17.54
C VAL A 916 2.51 -34.86 -16.34
N SER A 917 1.87 -34.22 -15.38
CA SER A 917 1.39 -34.84 -14.13
C SER A 917 -0.09 -34.56 -13.93
N ALA A 918 -0.89 -35.58 -13.61
CA ALA A 918 -2.31 -35.45 -13.29
C ALA A 918 -2.63 -36.14 -11.95
N TYR A 919 -3.16 -35.38 -10.98
CA TYR A 919 -3.39 -35.89 -9.62
C TYR A 919 -4.43 -35.12 -8.82
N GLU A 920 -4.94 -35.69 -7.73
CA GLU A 920 -5.68 -34.95 -6.71
C GLU A 920 -4.70 -34.31 -5.71
N LYS A 921 -4.68 -32.97 -5.59
CA LYS A 921 -3.89 -32.24 -4.59
C LYS A 921 -4.72 -32.04 -3.32
N ASN A 922 -5.97 -31.60 -3.48
CA ASN A 922 -6.91 -31.33 -2.40
C ASN A 922 -7.88 -32.50 -2.24
N PRO A 923 -7.81 -33.26 -1.12
CA PRO A 923 -8.61 -34.47 -0.95
C PRO A 923 -10.12 -34.24 -1.12
N GLY A 924 -10.74 -34.98 -2.05
CA GLY A 924 -12.17 -34.93 -2.33
C GLY A 924 -12.58 -34.01 -3.48
N MET A 925 -11.64 -33.29 -4.10
CA MET A 925 -11.89 -32.47 -5.28
C MET A 925 -11.93 -33.30 -6.56
N GLY A 926 -11.17 -34.41 -6.64
CA GLY A 926 -10.98 -35.21 -7.86
C GLY A 926 -9.61 -35.00 -8.52
N GLY A 927 -9.27 -35.88 -9.46
CA GLY A 927 -8.00 -35.81 -10.21
C GLY A 927 -8.05 -34.87 -11.42
N GLY A 928 -6.95 -34.80 -12.17
CA GLY A 928 -6.83 -34.00 -13.40
C GLY A 928 -7.10 -34.80 -14.69
N GLU A 929 -7.35 -34.08 -15.80
CA GLU A 929 -7.58 -34.68 -17.13
C GLU A 929 -6.68 -34.10 -18.22
N ALA A 930 -5.81 -34.91 -18.82
CA ALA A 930 -4.91 -34.47 -19.89
C ALA A 930 -5.15 -35.22 -21.21
N THR A 931 -5.23 -34.47 -22.31
CA THR A 931 -5.10 -34.98 -23.68
C THR A 931 -3.83 -34.42 -24.31
N VAL A 932 -2.91 -35.27 -24.74
CA VAL A 932 -1.64 -34.84 -25.36
C VAL A 932 -1.47 -35.45 -26.75
N LEU A 933 -1.28 -34.59 -27.75
CA LEU A 933 -1.19 -34.95 -29.17
C LEU A 933 0.06 -34.36 -29.81
N ARG A 934 0.71 -35.09 -30.72
CA ARG A 934 1.80 -34.54 -31.57
C ARG A 934 2.98 -33.97 -30.79
N SER A 935 3.25 -34.45 -29.58
CA SER A 935 4.25 -33.86 -28.68
C SER A 935 5.53 -34.69 -28.57
N ILE A 936 6.60 -34.05 -28.12
CA ILE A 936 7.88 -34.71 -27.78
C ILE A 936 8.07 -34.68 -26.27
N PHE A 937 8.37 -35.84 -25.69
CA PHE A 937 8.81 -36.02 -24.31
C PHE A 937 10.26 -36.49 -24.32
N SER A 938 11.19 -35.56 -24.18
CA SER A 938 12.60 -35.87 -24.29
C SER A 938 13.36 -35.55 -23.02
N ASN A 939 14.32 -36.40 -22.67
CA ASN A 939 15.24 -36.17 -21.57
C ASN A 939 14.52 -35.88 -20.24
N SER A 940 13.42 -36.58 -19.93
CA SER A 940 12.79 -36.50 -18.62
C SER A 940 13.60 -37.25 -17.56
N SER A 941 13.80 -36.62 -16.41
CA SER A 941 14.66 -37.18 -15.38
C SER A 941 14.01 -38.39 -14.69
N ASP A 942 12.69 -38.31 -14.46
CA ASP A 942 11.84 -39.40 -14.01
C ASP A 942 10.92 -39.88 -15.15
N ALA A 943 9.86 -40.63 -14.82
CA ALA A 943 8.85 -41.01 -15.79
C ALA A 943 8.24 -39.73 -16.42
N PRO A 944 8.15 -39.64 -17.76
CA PRO A 944 7.71 -38.41 -18.43
C PRO A 944 6.25 -38.09 -18.13
N LEU A 945 5.44 -39.09 -17.74
CA LEU A 945 4.03 -38.95 -17.41
C LEU A 945 3.72 -39.53 -16.04
N PHE A 946 2.93 -38.80 -15.25
CA PHE A 946 2.37 -39.27 -13.99
C PHE A 946 0.83 -39.10 -13.98
N SER A 947 0.12 -40.12 -13.53
CA SER A 947 -1.33 -40.06 -13.32
C SER A 947 -1.71 -40.90 -12.10
N ASP A 948 -2.43 -40.31 -11.15
CA ASP A 948 -3.00 -41.07 -10.03
C ASP A 948 -4.27 -41.85 -10.45
N ALA A 949 -4.91 -42.52 -9.48
CA ALA A 949 -6.10 -43.35 -9.73
C ALA A 949 -7.40 -42.55 -9.94
N LEU A 950 -7.39 -41.24 -9.66
CA LEU A 950 -8.53 -40.34 -9.80
C LEU A 950 -8.45 -39.52 -11.09
N SER A 951 -7.29 -39.52 -11.73
CA SER A 951 -6.97 -38.75 -12.93
C SER A 951 -7.06 -39.59 -14.20
N SER A 952 -7.12 -38.91 -15.34
CA SER A 952 -7.09 -39.56 -16.65
C SER A 952 -6.16 -38.86 -17.63
N MET A 953 -5.41 -39.65 -18.39
CA MET A 953 -4.48 -39.13 -19.38
C MET A 953 -4.56 -39.92 -20.68
N PHE A 954 -4.72 -39.21 -21.79
CA PHE A 954 -4.71 -39.75 -23.14
C PHE A 954 -3.55 -39.14 -23.93
N VAL A 955 -2.68 -39.99 -24.46
CA VAL A 955 -1.54 -39.57 -25.29
C VAL A 955 -1.61 -40.30 -26.63
N MET A 956 -1.36 -39.57 -27.72
CA MET A 956 -1.31 -40.13 -29.08
C MET A 956 -0.37 -39.30 -29.96
N ASP A 957 0.20 -39.90 -31.00
CA ASP A 957 1.08 -39.19 -31.95
C ASP A 957 2.27 -38.54 -31.20
N ALA A 958 2.97 -39.27 -30.34
CA ALA A 958 4.05 -38.68 -29.54
C ALA A 958 5.38 -39.40 -29.70
N LEU A 959 6.48 -38.68 -29.48
CA LEU A 959 7.80 -39.28 -29.32
C LEU A 959 8.24 -39.21 -27.87
N TYR A 960 8.86 -40.27 -27.38
CA TYR A 960 9.47 -40.33 -26.06
C TYR A 960 10.84 -41.03 -26.10
N ASP A 961 11.67 -40.84 -25.09
CA ASP A 961 13.02 -41.44 -25.05
C ASP A 961 13.49 -41.94 -23.68
N THR A 962 12.65 -41.90 -22.65
CA THR A 962 13.01 -42.31 -21.27
C THR A 962 12.33 -43.61 -20.84
N ASP A 963 11.12 -43.52 -20.30
CA ASP A 963 10.35 -44.68 -19.82
C ASP A 963 9.24 -45.05 -20.81
N THR A 964 8.97 -46.35 -20.97
CA THR A 964 8.00 -46.86 -21.95
C THR A 964 6.60 -46.30 -21.73
N LEU A 965 6.06 -45.65 -22.77
CA LEU A 965 4.69 -45.16 -22.80
C LEU A 965 3.74 -46.20 -23.41
N ALA A 966 2.73 -46.63 -22.65
CA ALA A 966 1.76 -47.65 -23.05
C ALA A 966 0.53 -47.05 -23.77
N TYR A 967 0.77 -46.23 -24.80
CA TYR A 967 -0.26 -45.54 -25.58
C TYR A 967 -0.25 -45.92 -27.06
N ASP A 968 -1.30 -45.56 -27.78
CA ASP A 968 -1.40 -45.83 -29.22
C ASP A 968 -0.61 -44.79 -30.02
N ASN A 969 0.09 -45.24 -31.07
CA ASN A 969 0.87 -44.39 -31.98
C ASN A 969 1.89 -43.47 -31.28
N VAL A 970 2.57 -43.98 -30.26
CA VAL A 970 3.74 -43.34 -29.65
C VAL A 970 5.02 -44.08 -30.06
N VAL A 971 6.10 -43.34 -30.27
CA VAL A 971 7.38 -43.84 -30.80
C VAL A 971 8.51 -43.57 -29.81
N GLU A 972 9.23 -44.62 -29.43
CA GLU A 972 10.48 -44.48 -28.68
C GLU A 972 11.61 -44.09 -29.65
N GLY A 973 12.36 -43.01 -29.37
CA GLY A 973 13.53 -42.67 -30.19
C GLY A 973 14.12 -41.30 -29.91
N ASN A 974 15.31 -41.06 -30.47
CA ASN A 974 16.00 -39.78 -30.37
C ASN A 974 15.32 -38.72 -31.26
N PRO A 975 14.84 -37.59 -30.72
CA PRO A 975 14.23 -36.53 -31.53
C PRO A 975 15.23 -35.86 -32.47
N LEU A 976 16.54 -35.96 -32.22
CA LEU A 976 17.61 -35.33 -32.99
C LEU A 976 17.45 -33.80 -33.03
N PHE A 977 17.39 -33.18 -31.84
CA PHE A 977 17.45 -31.72 -31.71
C PHE A 977 18.81 -31.15 -32.15
N THR A 978 18.82 -29.89 -32.56
CA THR A 978 20.01 -29.20 -33.08
C THR A 978 20.98 -28.82 -31.97
N ASP A 979 20.49 -28.16 -30.91
CA ASP A 979 21.25 -27.79 -29.71
C ASP A 979 20.31 -27.60 -28.50
N PRO A 980 19.82 -28.69 -27.88
CA PRO A 980 18.80 -28.59 -26.84
C PRO A 980 19.33 -27.98 -25.52
N ASP A 981 20.64 -28.01 -25.27
CA ASP A 981 21.27 -27.31 -24.13
C ASP A 981 21.27 -25.79 -24.33
N GLY A 982 21.24 -25.33 -25.58
CA GLY A 982 21.06 -23.93 -25.98
C GLY A 982 19.60 -23.55 -26.30
N PHE A 983 18.61 -24.38 -25.92
CA PHE A 983 17.19 -24.18 -26.25
C PHE A 983 16.86 -24.10 -27.75
N ASP A 984 17.66 -24.76 -28.58
CA ASP A 984 17.38 -24.97 -30.01
C ASP A 984 16.80 -26.38 -30.26
N PHE A 985 15.46 -26.42 -30.31
CA PHE A 985 14.69 -27.65 -30.50
C PHE A 985 14.32 -27.91 -31.98
N GLU A 986 14.99 -27.25 -32.93
CA GLU A 986 14.83 -27.60 -34.35
C GLU A 986 15.28 -29.05 -34.60
N LEU A 987 14.49 -29.80 -35.39
CA LEU A 987 14.78 -31.21 -35.69
C LEU A 987 15.76 -31.36 -36.85
N LEU A 988 16.82 -32.14 -36.64
CA LEU A 988 17.79 -32.50 -37.67
C LEU A 988 17.22 -33.51 -38.70
N GLU A 989 17.85 -33.55 -39.88
CA GLU A 989 17.48 -34.51 -40.94
C GLU A 989 17.56 -35.95 -40.43
N GLY A 990 16.47 -36.71 -40.62
CA GLY A 990 16.37 -38.10 -40.17
C GLY A 990 15.72 -38.27 -38.78
N SER A 991 15.30 -37.18 -38.13
CA SER A 991 14.49 -37.25 -36.92
C SER A 991 13.24 -38.12 -37.11
N PRO A 992 12.97 -39.07 -36.19
CA PRO A 992 11.75 -39.86 -36.18
C PRO A 992 10.50 -39.04 -35.84
N ALA A 993 10.65 -37.79 -35.40
CA ALA A 993 9.54 -36.86 -35.18
C ALA A 993 9.13 -36.10 -36.47
N ILE A 994 9.93 -36.13 -37.55
CA ILE A 994 9.59 -35.45 -38.81
C ILE A 994 8.49 -36.22 -39.57
N GLY A 995 7.34 -35.56 -39.78
CA GLY A 995 6.19 -36.09 -40.52
C GLY A 995 5.55 -37.34 -39.91
N ALA A 996 5.76 -37.56 -38.61
CA ALA A 996 5.44 -38.80 -37.92
C ALA A 996 3.97 -38.92 -37.51
N ALA A 997 3.25 -37.80 -37.37
CA ALA A 997 1.84 -37.81 -37.04
C ALA A 997 1.01 -38.51 -38.11
N ILE A 998 -0.15 -39.05 -37.74
CA ILE A 998 -1.12 -39.62 -38.71
C ILE A 998 -1.51 -38.59 -39.79
N THR A 999 -1.49 -37.31 -39.44
CA THR A 999 -1.76 -36.17 -40.34
C THR A 999 -0.59 -35.81 -41.25
N GLY A 1000 0.61 -36.36 -41.00
CA GLY A 1000 1.86 -35.99 -41.66
C GLY A 1000 2.55 -34.75 -41.07
N ALA A 1001 2.07 -34.25 -39.93
CA ALA A 1001 2.73 -33.20 -39.16
C ALA A 1001 3.96 -33.74 -38.41
N ASN A 1002 4.87 -32.83 -38.06
CA ASN A 1002 5.96 -33.16 -37.15
C ASN A 1002 5.43 -33.30 -35.71
N TYR A 1003 6.22 -33.94 -34.84
CA TYR A 1003 6.00 -33.85 -33.41
C TYR A 1003 6.81 -32.70 -32.80
N GLY A 1004 6.26 -32.12 -31.73
CA GLY A 1004 6.86 -31.09 -30.89
C GLY A 1004 7.00 -29.72 -31.57
N SER A 1005 6.99 -28.67 -30.76
CA SER A 1005 7.36 -27.32 -31.19
C SER A 1005 8.81 -27.31 -31.69
N GLN A 1006 9.06 -26.64 -32.82
CA GLN A 1006 10.36 -26.62 -33.51
C GLN A 1006 10.89 -25.20 -33.58
N HIS A 1007 11.08 -24.59 -32.42
CA HIS A 1007 11.55 -23.20 -32.31
C HIS A 1007 12.94 -23.15 -31.70
N MET A 1008 13.76 -22.23 -32.21
CA MET A 1008 15.00 -21.81 -31.58
C MET A 1008 14.69 -20.60 -30.72
N TRP A 1009 15.02 -20.67 -29.43
CA TRP A 1009 14.85 -19.57 -28.50
C TRP A 1009 16.18 -18.86 -28.28
N SER A 1010 16.19 -17.53 -28.42
CA SER A 1010 17.39 -16.72 -28.18
C SER A 1010 17.56 -16.42 -26.69
N VAL A 1011 17.76 -17.47 -25.89
CA VAL A 1011 18.03 -17.41 -24.45
C VAL A 1011 19.48 -17.80 -24.15
N ASP A 1012 20.00 -17.40 -22.99
CA ASP A 1012 21.36 -17.76 -22.58
C ASP A 1012 21.48 -19.29 -22.39
N GLN A 1013 22.59 -19.87 -22.86
CA GLN A 1013 22.80 -21.33 -22.89
C GLN A 1013 22.90 -21.91 -21.47
N ARG A 1014 22.62 -23.21 -21.33
CA ARG A 1014 22.92 -23.96 -20.10
C ARG A 1014 24.39 -23.79 -19.72
N ASP A 1015 24.64 -23.25 -18.53
CA ASP A 1015 26.01 -22.94 -18.12
C ASP A 1015 26.81 -24.18 -17.69
N LEU A 1016 26.20 -25.22 -17.07
CA LEU A 1016 26.92 -26.40 -16.54
C LEU A 1016 26.37 -27.73 -17.08
N ALA A 1017 27.25 -28.65 -17.52
CA ALA A 1017 26.86 -29.96 -18.05
C ALA A 1017 27.79 -31.11 -17.60
N ILE A 1018 27.24 -32.34 -17.57
CA ILE A 1018 28.00 -33.59 -17.42
C ILE A 1018 28.60 -33.96 -18.77
N VAL A 1019 29.91 -33.83 -18.91
CA VAL A 1019 30.62 -34.02 -20.19
C VAL A 1019 31.42 -35.31 -20.27
N GLU A 1020 31.76 -35.89 -19.11
CA GLU A 1020 32.55 -37.11 -19.05
C GLU A 1020 32.31 -37.86 -17.73
N PHE A 1021 32.35 -39.19 -17.79
CA PHE A 1021 32.40 -40.02 -16.59
C PHE A 1021 33.14 -41.33 -16.87
N GLY A 1022 33.85 -41.80 -15.85
CA GLY A 1022 34.61 -43.05 -15.89
C GLY A 1022 34.21 -43.93 -14.73
N TYR A 1023 33.84 -45.18 -15.03
CA TYR A 1023 33.58 -46.21 -14.03
C TYR A 1023 34.66 -47.29 -14.07
N ALA A 1024 35.11 -47.74 -12.91
CA ALA A 1024 36.38 -48.45 -12.78
C ALA A 1024 36.26 -49.98 -12.69
N GLY A 1025 35.03 -50.51 -12.75
CA GLY A 1025 34.71 -51.89 -12.43
C GLY A 1025 35.11 -52.30 -11.01
N LEU A 1026 34.68 -53.49 -10.60
CA LEU A 1026 34.85 -54.00 -9.22
C LEU A 1026 36.31 -54.15 -8.77
N GLU A 1027 37.29 -54.07 -9.68
CA GLU A 1027 38.71 -54.30 -9.39
C GLU A 1027 39.52 -53.01 -9.15
N ALA A 1028 38.98 -51.82 -9.46
CA ALA A 1028 39.71 -50.55 -9.37
C ALA A 1028 38.84 -49.36 -8.89
N LEU A 1029 37.91 -49.60 -7.95
CA LEU A 1029 36.91 -48.62 -7.47
C LEU A 1029 37.46 -47.22 -7.13
N ASN A 1030 38.75 -47.07 -6.79
CA ASN A 1030 39.36 -45.76 -6.53
C ASN A 1030 39.61 -44.90 -7.79
N ARG A 1031 39.22 -45.37 -8.98
CA ARG A 1031 39.40 -44.69 -10.27
C ARG A 1031 38.08 -44.30 -10.93
N GLU A 1032 37.06 -43.98 -10.15
CA GLU A 1032 35.78 -43.50 -10.68
C GLU A 1032 35.68 -41.97 -10.58
N TRP A 1033 35.05 -41.34 -11.58
CA TRP A 1033 34.84 -39.90 -11.62
C TRP A 1033 33.65 -39.49 -12.48
N ILE A 1034 33.20 -38.26 -12.25
CA ILE A 1034 32.24 -37.50 -13.05
C ILE A 1034 32.89 -36.14 -13.31
N ARG A 1035 32.92 -35.69 -14.56
CA ARG A 1035 33.47 -34.40 -14.97
C ARG A 1035 32.34 -33.46 -15.39
N LEU A 1036 32.26 -32.34 -14.70
CA LEU A 1036 31.33 -31.25 -14.96
C LEU A 1036 32.09 -30.12 -15.67
N GLU A 1037 31.51 -29.52 -16.71
CA GLU A 1037 32.15 -28.43 -17.46
C GLU A 1037 31.20 -27.23 -17.54
N ASN A 1038 31.74 -26.03 -17.30
CA ASN A 1038 31.03 -24.79 -17.58
C ASN A 1038 31.09 -24.49 -19.08
N GLY A 1039 30.05 -24.87 -19.83
CA GLY A 1039 29.91 -24.57 -21.26
C GLY A 1039 29.36 -23.17 -21.55
N GLY A 1040 28.91 -22.46 -20.53
CA GLY A 1040 28.33 -21.13 -20.62
C GLY A 1040 29.33 -20.01 -20.90
N SER A 1041 28.81 -18.79 -20.98
CA SER A 1041 29.62 -17.59 -21.24
C SER A 1041 30.02 -16.81 -19.98
N GLU A 1042 29.44 -17.16 -18.83
CA GLU A 1042 29.67 -16.53 -17.52
C GLU A 1042 30.29 -17.50 -16.52
N SER A 1043 30.84 -16.97 -15.41
CA SER A 1043 31.39 -17.83 -14.34
C SER A 1043 30.28 -18.32 -13.41
N ILE A 1044 30.31 -19.60 -13.04
CA ILE A 1044 29.30 -20.21 -12.16
C ILE A 1044 29.91 -20.51 -10.80
N ASN A 1045 29.22 -20.17 -9.71
CA ASN A 1045 29.53 -20.68 -8.38
C ASN A 1045 28.76 -21.97 -8.11
N LEU A 1046 29.47 -23.07 -7.90
CA LEU A 1046 28.89 -24.39 -7.66
C LEU A 1046 28.43 -24.61 -6.22
N LYS A 1047 28.58 -23.65 -5.31
CA LYS A 1047 28.12 -23.82 -3.93
C LYS A 1047 26.66 -24.24 -3.85
N GLY A 1048 26.39 -25.33 -3.17
CA GLY A 1048 25.07 -25.95 -3.03
C GLY A 1048 24.71 -26.96 -4.12
N TYR A 1049 25.43 -27.00 -5.24
CA TYR A 1049 25.22 -28.00 -6.29
C TYR A 1049 25.47 -29.42 -5.77
N ARG A 1050 24.76 -30.38 -6.37
CA ARG A 1050 24.71 -31.76 -5.90
C ARG A 1050 24.80 -32.77 -7.04
N LEU A 1051 25.47 -33.88 -6.76
CA LEU A 1051 25.29 -35.11 -7.52
C LEU A 1051 24.51 -36.11 -6.67
N GLU A 1052 23.48 -36.70 -7.26
CA GLU A 1052 22.61 -37.71 -6.65
C GLU A 1052 22.42 -38.95 -7.55
N ASP A 1053 21.60 -39.91 -7.08
CA ASP A 1053 21.37 -41.26 -7.60
C ASP A 1053 22.60 -42.19 -7.57
N ALA A 1054 23.59 -41.99 -8.44
CA ALA A 1054 24.76 -42.88 -8.55
C ALA A 1054 25.79 -42.64 -7.43
N VAL A 1055 26.05 -41.37 -7.13
CA VAL A 1055 26.97 -40.93 -6.08
C VAL A 1055 26.32 -39.81 -5.29
N THR A 1056 26.86 -39.50 -4.12
CA THR A 1056 26.44 -38.35 -3.33
C THR A 1056 27.61 -37.39 -3.23
N TRP A 1057 27.44 -36.18 -3.77
CA TRP A 1057 28.37 -35.07 -3.59
C TRP A 1057 27.57 -33.80 -3.38
N VAL A 1058 27.95 -32.97 -2.42
CA VAL A 1058 27.41 -31.62 -2.26
C VAL A 1058 28.56 -30.63 -2.16
N CYS A 1059 28.57 -29.61 -3.02
CA CYS A 1059 29.56 -28.54 -2.93
C CYS A 1059 29.24 -27.62 -1.74
N MET A 1060 29.97 -27.75 -0.63
CA MET A 1060 29.72 -26.98 0.59
C MET A 1060 30.43 -25.60 0.61
N GLU A 1061 31.36 -25.38 -0.31
CA GLU A 1061 32.23 -24.21 -0.37
C GLU A 1061 31.96 -23.38 -1.63
N ASP A 1062 32.40 -22.12 -1.63
CA ASP A 1062 32.38 -21.31 -2.84
C ASP A 1062 33.41 -21.87 -3.84
N LEU A 1063 32.93 -22.38 -4.97
CA LEU A 1063 33.72 -23.05 -6.00
C LEU A 1063 33.32 -22.50 -7.35
N TRP A 1064 34.15 -21.61 -7.89
CA TRP A 1064 33.87 -20.94 -9.15
C TRP A 1064 34.44 -21.73 -10.33
N LEU A 1065 33.63 -21.94 -11.36
CA LEU A 1065 34.05 -22.40 -12.67
C LEU A 1065 33.92 -21.26 -13.67
N THR A 1066 35.05 -20.86 -14.26
CA THR A 1066 35.06 -19.93 -15.39
C THR A 1066 34.61 -20.60 -16.69
N PRO A 1067 34.20 -19.85 -17.73
CA PRO A 1067 33.82 -20.42 -19.02
C PRO A 1067 34.89 -21.37 -19.58
N GLY A 1068 34.49 -22.60 -19.89
CA GLY A 1068 35.33 -23.70 -20.37
C GLY A 1068 36.14 -24.44 -19.29
N GLU A 1069 36.01 -24.06 -18.02
CA GLU A 1069 36.65 -24.76 -16.89
C GLU A 1069 35.83 -25.98 -16.45
N ALA A 1070 36.53 -27.03 -15.99
CA ALA A 1070 35.91 -28.28 -15.58
C ALA A 1070 36.26 -28.67 -14.14
N LEU A 1071 35.31 -29.35 -13.50
CA LEU A 1071 35.43 -29.96 -12.17
C LEU A 1071 35.32 -31.48 -12.28
N TRP A 1072 36.29 -32.18 -11.70
CA TRP A 1072 36.27 -33.63 -11.52
C TRP A 1072 35.74 -33.95 -10.12
N VAL A 1073 34.56 -34.56 -10.06
CA VAL A 1073 34.02 -35.15 -8.85
C VAL A 1073 34.37 -36.64 -8.84
N VAL A 1074 35.23 -37.07 -7.91
CA VAL A 1074 35.94 -38.36 -7.97
C VAL A 1074 35.71 -39.22 -6.74
N LYS A 1075 35.99 -40.54 -6.85
CA LYS A 1075 35.92 -41.47 -5.73
C LYS A 1075 37.08 -41.37 -4.73
N ASP A 1076 38.28 -41.08 -5.22
CA ASP A 1076 39.51 -40.98 -4.43
C ASP A 1076 40.34 -39.82 -4.97
N ALA A 1077 40.29 -38.66 -4.31
CA ALA A 1077 41.02 -37.48 -4.73
C ALA A 1077 42.55 -37.69 -4.68
N GLY A 1078 43.03 -38.65 -3.89
CA GLY A 1078 44.45 -39.02 -3.83
C GLY A 1078 44.96 -39.63 -5.13
N TYR A 1079 44.11 -40.34 -5.88
CA TYR A 1079 44.46 -40.88 -7.20
C TYR A 1079 44.59 -39.77 -8.26
N PHE A 1080 43.77 -38.72 -8.15
CA PHE A 1080 43.76 -37.57 -9.05
C PHE A 1080 44.61 -36.39 -8.55
N ALA A 1081 45.42 -36.59 -7.50
CA ALA A 1081 46.19 -35.51 -6.86
C ALA A 1081 47.26 -34.87 -7.77
N GLU A 1082 47.64 -35.53 -8.87
CA GLU A 1082 48.55 -34.99 -9.89
C GLU A 1082 47.81 -34.35 -11.08
N ALA A 1083 46.47 -34.28 -11.06
CA ALA A 1083 45.69 -33.61 -12.09
C ALA A 1083 45.83 -32.08 -12.03
N GLU A 1084 45.97 -31.44 -13.20
CA GLU A 1084 46.06 -29.97 -13.32
C GLU A 1084 44.67 -29.29 -13.37
N GLU A 1085 43.57 -30.04 -13.16
CA GLU A 1085 42.18 -29.56 -13.11
C GLU A 1085 41.62 -29.53 -11.67
N LEU A 1086 40.46 -28.89 -11.47
CA LEU A 1086 39.79 -28.89 -10.16
C LEU A 1086 39.26 -30.28 -9.84
N VAL A 1087 39.63 -30.83 -8.68
CA VAL A 1087 39.21 -32.15 -8.21
C VAL A 1087 38.51 -32.05 -6.85
N ARG A 1088 37.39 -32.75 -6.69
CA ARG A 1088 36.68 -32.92 -5.41
C ARG A 1088 36.29 -34.37 -5.20
N GLU A 1089 36.48 -34.88 -3.99
CA GLU A 1089 36.02 -36.23 -3.64
C GLU A 1089 34.52 -36.20 -3.33
N TRP A 1090 33.74 -37.17 -3.82
CA TRP A 1090 32.33 -37.32 -3.46
C TRP A 1090 32.15 -37.96 -2.07
N ASP A 1091 31.07 -37.61 -1.38
CA ASP A 1091 30.80 -38.00 0.01
C ASP A 1091 30.51 -39.49 0.18
N ALA A 1092 29.75 -40.08 -0.76
CA ALA A 1092 29.32 -41.47 -0.69
C ALA A 1092 28.94 -42.03 -2.07
N GLY A 1093 28.68 -43.33 -2.14
CA GLY A 1093 28.29 -44.02 -3.38
C GLY A 1093 29.47 -44.42 -4.27
N GLN A 1094 29.15 -45.05 -5.39
CA GLN A 1094 30.07 -45.49 -6.43
C GLN A 1094 29.26 -45.70 -7.70
N LEU A 1095 29.87 -45.54 -8.86
CA LEU A 1095 29.20 -45.88 -10.11
C LEU A 1095 28.96 -47.40 -10.13
N ALA A 1096 27.72 -47.84 -10.32
CA ALA A 1096 27.28 -49.22 -10.21
C ALA A 1096 27.87 -50.15 -11.28
N ASN A 1097 28.44 -49.62 -12.37
CA ASN A 1097 28.99 -50.40 -13.50
C ASN A 1097 27.97 -51.37 -14.17
N GLU A 1098 26.68 -51.29 -13.79
CA GLU A 1098 25.57 -52.13 -14.26
C GLU A 1098 24.48 -51.31 -14.99
N GLY A 1099 24.76 -50.02 -15.23
CA GLY A 1099 23.82 -49.02 -15.73
C GLY A 1099 23.09 -48.32 -14.59
N GLU A 1100 23.09 -47.00 -14.60
CA GLU A 1100 22.50 -46.15 -13.57
C GLU A 1100 22.29 -44.72 -14.10
N ARG A 1101 21.72 -43.88 -13.24
CA ARG A 1101 21.46 -42.47 -13.51
C ARG A 1101 22.38 -41.60 -12.66
N ILE A 1102 23.00 -40.60 -13.26
CA ILE A 1102 23.78 -39.55 -12.60
C ILE A 1102 22.96 -38.27 -12.71
N VAL A 1103 22.56 -37.68 -11.58
CA VAL A 1103 21.74 -36.45 -11.56
C VAL A 1103 22.58 -35.30 -11.03
N LEU A 1104 22.67 -34.21 -11.78
CA LEU A 1104 23.26 -32.94 -11.36
C LEU A 1104 22.14 -31.96 -11.02
N GLN A 1105 22.11 -31.53 -9.76
CA GLN A 1105 21.21 -30.50 -9.29
C GLN A 1105 21.96 -29.22 -8.95
N ASP A 1106 21.32 -28.07 -9.17
CA ASP A 1106 21.81 -26.80 -8.65
C ASP A 1106 21.50 -26.66 -7.15
N ALA A 1107 21.87 -25.51 -6.58
CA ALA A 1107 21.65 -25.21 -5.17
C ALA A 1107 20.16 -25.16 -4.77
N ASP A 1108 19.28 -24.91 -5.73
CA ASP A 1108 17.82 -24.79 -5.55
C ASP A 1108 17.12 -26.17 -5.73
N GLY A 1109 17.86 -27.21 -6.12
CA GLY A 1109 17.34 -28.57 -6.32
C GLY A 1109 16.79 -28.84 -7.73
N ILE A 1110 16.94 -27.90 -8.67
CA ILE A 1110 16.60 -28.11 -10.09
C ILE A 1110 17.57 -29.11 -10.68
N VAL A 1111 17.06 -30.10 -11.42
CA VAL A 1111 17.89 -30.97 -12.25
C VAL A 1111 18.42 -30.13 -13.42
N VAL A 1112 19.67 -29.72 -13.32
CA VAL A 1112 20.36 -28.93 -14.37
C VAL A 1112 20.74 -29.85 -15.53
N ASP A 1113 21.20 -31.06 -15.19
CA ASP A 1113 21.61 -32.06 -16.16
C ASP A 1113 21.53 -33.47 -15.55
N PHE A 1114 21.36 -34.51 -16.37
CA PHE A 1114 21.48 -35.88 -15.91
C PHE A 1114 21.87 -36.82 -17.05
N VAL A 1115 22.46 -37.95 -16.71
CA VAL A 1115 22.84 -38.98 -17.69
C VAL A 1115 22.36 -40.35 -17.20
N ARG A 1116 21.61 -41.07 -18.04
CA ARG A 1116 21.22 -42.47 -17.79
C ARG A 1116 21.94 -43.40 -18.76
N TYR A 1117 23.03 -44.02 -18.30
CA TYR A 1117 23.84 -44.90 -19.14
C TYR A 1117 23.51 -46.39 -18.93
N ALA A 1118 23.76 -47.22 -19.94
CA ALA A 1118 23.62 -48.68 -19.86
C ALA A 1118 24.97 -49.38 -20.05
N PRO A 1119 25.20 -50.55 -19.43
CA PRO A 1119 26.48 -51.28 -19.52
C PRO A 1119 26.58 -52.13 -20.81
N LEU A 1120 25.71 -51.88 -21.78
CA LEU A 1120 25.56 -52.66 -23.01
C LEU A 1120 25.21 -51.74 -24.17
N ALA A 1121 25.47 -52.21 -25.39
CA ALA A 1121 25.06 -51.52 -26.62
C ALA A 1121 23.57 -51.11 -26.57
N PRO A 1122 23.20 -49.91 -27.07
CA PRO A 1122 23.99 -49.04 -27.94
C PRO A 1122 25.01 -48.14 -27.24
N TRP A 1123 25.04 -48.07 -25.90
CA TRP A 1123 26.06 -47.33 -25.16
C TRP A 1123 27.46 -47.91 -25.43
N PRO A 1124 28.48 -47.06 -25.65
CA PRO A 1124 29.86 -47.53 -25.63
C PRO A 1124 30.16 -48.11 -24.24
N VAL A 1125 30.75 -49.30 -24.19
CA VAL A 1125 31.02 -49.99 -22.93
C VAL A 1125 32.52 -49.87 -22.61
N PRO A 1126 32.93 -49.00 -21.68
CA PRO A 1126 34.34 -48.84 -21.34
C PRO A 1126 34.90 -50.12 -20.69
N PHE A 1127 36.17 -50.40 -20.94
CA PHE A 1127 36.95 -51.32 -20.14
C PHE A 1127 37.20 -50.69 -18.77
N ALA A 1128 36.61 -51.31 -17.75
CA ALA A 1128 36.71 -50.96 -16.34
C ALA A 1128 38.12 -50.47 -15.94
N GLY A 1129 38.22 -49.18 -15.61
CA GLY A 1129 39.44 -48.58 -15.08
C GLY A 1129 40.55 -48.26 -16.10
N SER A 1130 40.26 -48.39 -17.41
CA SER A 1130 41.16 -47.98 -18.49
C SER A 1130 40.51 -47.19 -19.63
N GLU A 1131 39.20 -46.92 -19.58
CA GLU A 1131 38.50 -46.12 -20.59
C GLU A 1131 37.43 -45.24 -19.92
N ALA A 1132 37.13 -44.09 -20.52
CA ALA A 1132 36.11 -43.14 -20.07
C ALA A 1132 35.05 -42.93 -21.14
N LEU A 1133 33.82 -42.60 -20.72
CA LEU A 1133 32.77 -42.11 -21.60
C LEU A 1133 32.88 -40.59 -21.68
N VAL A 1134 33.12 -40.07 -22.89
CA VAL A 1134 33.26 -38.63 -23.15
C VAL A 1134 32.22 -38.20 -24.18
N ARG A 1135 31.56 -37.06 -23.91
CA ARG A 1135 30.57 -36.47 -24.80
C ARG A 1135 31.24 -36.03 -26.11
N VAL A 1136 30.65 -36.36 -27.26
CA VAL A 1136 31.30 -36.15 -28.58
C VAL A 1136 31.30 -34.70 -29.04
N ALA A 1137 30.37 -33.88 -28.56
CA ALA A 1137 30.28 -32.44 -28.78
C ALA A 1137 29.41 -31.79 -27.69
N PRO A 1138 29.61 -30.49 -27.37
CA PRO A 1138 28.81 -29.80 -26.37
C PRO A 1138 27.34 -29.60 -26.77
N THR A 1139 27.01 -29.64 -28.07
CA THR A 1139 25.65 -29.37 -28.57
C THR A 1139 24.77 -30.62 -28.69
N VAL A 1140 25.29 -31.83 -28.42
CA VAL A 1140 24.52 -33.07 -28.63
C VAL A 1140 23.91 -33.58 -27.34
N ASP A 1141 22.61 -33.84 -27.32
CA ASP A 1141 21.90 -34.29 -26.12
C ASP A 1141 22.58 -35.49 -25.42
N ASN A 1142 23.01 -35.28 -24.18
CA ASN A 1142 23.79 -36.25 -23.41
C ASN A 1142 22.95 -37.44 -22.91
N HIS A 1143 21.63 -37.41 -23.09
CA HIS A 1143 20.72 -38.53 -22.84
C HIS A 1143 20.98 -39.74 -23.74
N PHE A 1144 21.50 -39.53 -24.96
CA PHE A 1144 21.64 -40.60 -25.94
C PHE A 1144 23.04 -41.20 -25.99
N ALA A 1145 23.10 -42.53 -26.04
CA ALA A 1145 24.33 -43.30 -26.28
C ALA A 1145 25.18 -42.80 -27.46
N SER A 1146 24.55 -42.33 -28.54
CA SER A 1146 25.23 -41.78 -29.72
C SER A 1146 26.01 -40.50 -29.46
N SER A 1147 25.72 -39.83 -28.36
CA SER A 1147 26.39 -38.60 -27.91
C SER A 1147 27.67 -38.89 -27.14
N TRP A 1148 28.01 -40.16 -26.92
CA TRP A 1148 29.16 -40.59 -26.14
C TRP A 1148 30.13 -41.44 -26.97
N THR A 1149 31.42 -41.30 -26.70
CA THR A 1149 32.50 -42.12 -27.26
C THR A 1149 33.44 -42.60 -26.15
N LEU A 1150 34.25 -43.63 -26.45
CA LEU A 1150 35.27 -44.11 -25.53
C LEU A 1150 36.60 -43.41 -25.77
N VAL A 1151 37.27 -43.06 -24.68
CA VAL A 1151 38.64 -42.56 -24.65
C VAL A 1151 39.49 -43.46 -23.75
N GLU A 1152 40.61 -43.98 -24.25
CA GLU A 1152 41.56 -44.80 -23.47
C GLU A 1152 42.34 -43.98 -22.44
N LEU A 1153 42.46 -44.50 -21.22
CA LEU A 1153 43.30 -44.02 -20.13
C LEU A 1153 44.64 -44.78 -20.18
N ASN A 1154 45.71 -44.15 -20.66
CA ASN A 1154 47.06 -44.72 -20.50
C ASN A 1154 47.58 -44.44 -19.08
N GLU A 1155 48.39 -45.35 -18.51
CA GLU A 1155 48.93 -45.28 -17.13
C GLU A 1155 49.43 -43.88 -16.74
N VAL A 1156 48.63 -43.09 -16.03
CA VAL A 1156 48.93 -41.86 -15.24
C VAL A 1156 49.70 -40.71 -15.96
N GLU A 1157 50.38 -40.93 -17.08
CA GLU A 1157 51.14 -39.93 -17.83
C GLU A 1157 50.28 -39.15 -18.86
N ASP A 1158 49.03 -39.55 -19.11
CA ASP A 1158 48.07 -38.88 -20.02
C ASP A 1158 46.77 -38.45 -19.30
N LEU A 1159 46.86 -37.84 -18.11
CA LEU A 1159 45.84 -36.83 -17.78
C LEU A 1159 45.96 -35.75 -18.86
N PRO A 1160 44.86 -35.28 -19.47
CA PRO A 1160 44.91 -34.51 -20.70
C PRO A 1160 45.89 -33.34 -20.54
N GLU A 1161 46.95 -33.31 -21.37
CA GLU A 1161 47.68 -32.05 -21.51
C GLU A 1161 46.67 -31.02 -22.02
N PRO A 1162 46.51 -29.89 -21.31
CA PRO A 1162 45.44 -28.95 -21.58
C PRO A 1162 45.51 -28.48 -23.03
N GLY A 1163 44.37 -28.57 -23.72
CA GLY A 1163 44.16 -27.87 -24.99
C GLY A 1163 44.51 -26.40 -24.80
N HIS A 1164 45.43 -25.91 -25.63
CA HIS A 1164 45.93 -24.54 -25.60
C HIS A 1164 44.81 -23.50 -25.73
N ALA A 1165 44.29 -23.01 -24.61
CA ALA A 1165 43.73 -21.66 -24.52
C ALA A 1165 44.89 -20.68 -24.30
N ASN A 1166 44.96 -19.61 -25.09
CA ASN A 1166 46.05 -18.62 -25.08
C ASN A 1166 46.09 -17.78 -23.77
N GLY A 1167 46.41 -18.37 -22.61
CA GLY A 1167 46.40 -17.71 -21.29
C GLY A 1167 47.43 -18.25 -20.28
N LEU A 1168 47.46 -17.68 -19.06
CA LEU A 1168 48.26 -18.19 -17.94
C LEU A 1168 47.46 -19.24 -17.17
N GLN A 1169 48.05 -20.40 -16.94
CA GLN A 1169 47.53 -21.40 -16.01
C GLN A 1169 48.17 -21.19 -14.64
N VAL A 1170 47.36 -21.17 -13.58
CA VAL A 1170 47.83 -20.97 -12.20
C VAL A 1170 47.33 -22.11 -11.33
N HIS A 1171 48.24 -22.82 -10.67
CA HIS A 1171 47.89 -23.93 -9.79
C HIS A 1171 48.79 -23.98 -8.54
N PRO A 1172 48.26 -24.26 -7.33
CA PRO A 1172 46.83 -24.31 -7.02
C PRO A 1172 46.19 -22.91 -7.06
N ASN A 1173 44.91 -22.84 -7.39
CA ASN A 1173 44.11 -21.62 -7.31
C ASN A 1173 42.68 -21.99 -6.86
N PRO A 1174 42.27 -21.64 -5.63
CA PRO A 1174 42.96 -20.80 -4.66
C PRO A 1174 44.22 -21.45 -4.04
N SER A 1175 45.15 -20.62 -3.56
CA SER A 1175 46.46 -21.02 -3.04
C SER A 1175 46.67 -20.62 -1.58
N ASP A 1176 47.42 -21.41 -0.81
CA ASP A 1176 47.96 -21.02 0.51
C ASP A 1176 49.21 -20.12 0.42
N GLY A 1177 49.48 -19.60 -0.78
CA GLY A 1177 50.54 -18.67 -1.09
C GLY A 1177 51.73 -19.27 -1.86
N SER A 1178 51.74 -20.55 -2.24
CA SER A 1178 52.66 -21.07 -3.26
C SER A 1178 51.89 -21.44 -4.51
N ILE A 1179 52.27 -20.88 -5.65
CA ILE A 1179 51.65 -21.20 -6.95
C ILE A 1179 52.69 -21.51 -8.03
N THR A 1180 52.35 -22.45 -8.89
CA THR A 1180 52.99 -22.70 -10.17
C THR A 1180 52.19 -21.98 -11.25
N VAL A 1181 52.88 -21.24 -12.11
CA VAL A 1181 52.29 -20.53 -13.25
C VAL A 1181 52.90 -21.03 -14.55
N ARG A 1182 52.06 -21.48 -15.47
CA ARG A 1182 52.46 -21.95 -16.80
C ARG A 1182 51.86 -21.09 -17.90
N GLY A 1183 52.62 -20.90 -18.98
CA GLY A 1183 52.16 -20.15 -20.15
C GLY A 1183 53.20 -20.10 -21.26
N ASP A 1184 52.77 -19.65 -22.44
CA ASP A 1184 53.64 -19.45 -23.62
C ASP A 1184 54.48 -18.18 -23.46
N PHE A 1185 55.46 -18.25 -22.57
CA PHE A 1185 56.39 -17.16 -22.32
C PHE A 1185 57.44 -17.06 -23.45
N PRO A 1186 57.76 -15.86 -23.96
CA PRO A 1186 58.84 -15.68 -24.93
C PRO A 1186 60.17 -16.12 -24.33
N GLU A 1187 61.08 -16.71 -25.14
CA GLU A 1187 62.42 -17.15 -24.71
C GLU A 1187 63.25 -15.98 -24.12
N SER A 1188 63.07 -15.73 -22.83
CA SER A 1188 63.70 -14.69 -22.04
C SER A 1188 64.01 -15.30 -20.68
N GLU A 1189 65.26 -15.23 -20.22
CA GLU A 1189 65.63 -15.84 -18.93
C GLU A 1189 64.88 -15.24 -17.72
N TRP A 1190 64.22 -14.09 -17.85
CA TRP A 1190 63.50 -13.43 -16.74
C TRP A 1190 62.23 -12.71 -17.20
N MET A 1191 61.15 -12.80 -16.42
CA MET A 1191 59.86 -12.15 -16.66
C MET A 1191 59.43 -11.31 -15.46
N ASP A 1192 58.80 -10.16 -15.73
CA ASP A 1192 58.15 -9.34 -14.70
C ASP A 1192 56.79 -9.96 -14.35
N VAL A 1193 56.59 -10.20 -13.07
CA VAL A 1193 55.37 -10.74 -12.47
C VAL A 1193 54.74 -9.65 -11.62
N LEU A 1194 53.52 -9.26 -11.94
CA LEU A 1194 52.81 -8.15 -11.32
C LEU A 1194 51.50 -8.68 -10.72
N TRP A 1195 51.22 -8.33 -9.47
CA TRP A 1195 49.98 -8.69 -8.78
C TRP A 1195 49.19 -7.42 -8.51
N PHE A 1196 47.90 -7.40 -8.83
CA PHE A 1196 47.01 -6.27 -8.57
C PHE A 1196 45.87 -6.67 -7.64
N THR A 1197 45.41 -5.76 -6.78
CA THR A 1197 44.14 -5.92 -6.04
C THR A 1197 42.95 -5.79 -7.00
N PRO A 1198 41.72 -6.17 -6.59
CA PRO A 1198 40.52 -6.04 -7.43
C PRO A 1198 40.26 -4.61 -7.91
N GLU A 1199 40.68 -3.59 -7.14
CA GLU A 1199 40.59 -2.17 -7.52
C GLU A 1199 41.71 -1.71 -8.46
N GLY A 1200 42.51 -2.64 -9.00
CA GLY A 1200 43.58 -2.38 -9.96
C GLY A 1200 44.86 -1.80 -9.36
N ARG A 1201 45.05 -1.85 -8.03
CA ARG A 1201 46.27 -1.36 -7.37
C ARG A 1201 47.36 -2.42 -7.37
N LEU A 1202 48.58 -2.07 -7.78
CA LEU A 1202 49.72 -2.99 -7.77
C LEU A 1202 50.09 -3.40 -6.32
N ALA A 1203 49.88 -4.66 -5.97
CA ALA A 1203 50.09 -5.26 -4.66
C ALA A 1203 51.49 -5.85 -4.47
N LEU A 1204 52.02 -6.52 -5.50
CA LEU A 1204 53.35 -7.14 -5.47
C LEU A 1204 53.98 -7.13 -6.87
N THR A 1205 55.29 -6.97 -6.93
CA THR A 1205 56.07 -7.15 -8.16
C THR A 1205 57.30 -8.01 -7.88
N SER A 1206 57.56 -8.96 -8.75
CA SER A 1206 58.73 -9.83 -8.69
C SER A 1206 59.27 -10.12 -10.09
N LYS A 1207 60.50 -10.63 -10.15
CA LYS A 1207 61.12 -11.14 -11.39
C LYS A 1207 61.44 -12.61 -11.22
N HIS A 1208 60.92 -13.43 -12.13
CA HIS A 1208 61.12 -14.88 -12.11
C HIS A 1208 61.71 -15.36 -13.42
N ALA A 1209 62.63 -16.32 -13.32
CA ALA A 1209 63.07 -17.11 -14.46
C ALA A 1209 62.07 -18.25 -14.66
N HIS A 1210 61.78 -18.58 -15.91
CA HIS A 1210 60.95 -19.73 -16.25
C HIS A 1210 61.80 -20.83 -16.89
N ALA A 1211 61.41 -22.09 -16.66
CA ALA A 1211 61.99 -23.25 -17.33
C ALA A 1211 60.86 -23.98 -18.06
N GLY A 1212 61.00 -24.14 -19.38
CA GLY A 1212 60.01 -24.88 -20.19
C GLY A 1212 58.58 -24.31 -20.15
N GLY A 1213 58.43 -23.00 -19.96
CA GLY A 1213 57.11 -22.36 -19.88
C GLY A 1213 56.46 -22.34 -18.50
N SER A 1214 57.16 -22.76 -17.44
CA SER A 1214 56.66 -22.78 -16.05
C SER A 1214 57.47 -21.90 -15.08
N MET A 1215 56.80 -21.27 -14.11
CA MET A 1215 57.37 -20.44 -13.03
C MET A 1215 56.74 -20.77 -11.67
N GLU A 1216 57.57 -20.99 -10.65
CA GLU A 1216 57.12 -21.02 -9.25
C GLU A 1216 57.09 -19.60 -8.67
N LEU A 1217 55.95 -19.20 -8.12
CA LEU A 1217 55.74 -17.92 -7.46
C LEU A 1217 55.34 -18.12 -6.00
N ASP A 1218 55.95 -17.32 -5.11
CA ASP A 1218 55.59 -17.26 -3.70
C ASP A 1218 54.74 -16.00 -3.46
N ALA A 1219 53.47 -16.23 -3.22
CA ALA A 1219 52.44 -15.25 -2.92
C ALA A 1219 52.11 -15.16 -1.42
N ARG A 1220 52.80 -15.88 -0.52
CA ARG A 1220 52.52 -15.86 0.94
C ARG A 1220 52.65 -14.48 1.60
N SER A 1221 53.29 -13.52 0.92
CA SER A 1221 53.35 -12.13 1.38
C SER A 1221 52.09 -11.31 1.07
N LEU A 1222 51.22 -11.81 0.19
CA LEU A 1222 49.91 -11.25 -0.08
C LEU A 1222 48.94 -11.71 1.04
N GLY A 1223 48.08 -10.81 1.51
CA GLY A 1223 47.03 -11.19 2.47
C GLY A 1223 45.92 -11.98 1.78
N THR A 1224 45.12 -12.71 2.56
CA THR A 1224 43.93 -13.42 2.06
C THR A 1224 43.07 -12.51 1.18
N GLY A 1225 42.73 -12.96 -0.04
CA GLY A 1225 41.95 -12.18 -1.00
C GLY A 1225 42.18 -12.57 -2.46
N LEU A 1226 41.41 -11.95 -3.37
CA LEU A 1226 41.50 -12.14 -4.82
C LEU A 1226 42.49 -11.14 -5.44
N TYR A 1227 43.37 -11.61 -6.31
CA TYR A 1227 44.36 -10.77 -6.99
C TYR A 1227 44.37 -11.05 -8.50
N LEU A 1228 44.70 -10.02 -9.30
CA LEU A 1228 45.01 -10.19 -10.71
C LEU A 1228 46.53 -10.34 -10.89
N LEU A 1229 46.98 -11.53 -11.27
CA LEU A 1229 48.34 -11.81 -11.68
C LEU A 1229 48.54 -11.42 -13.15
N ARG A 1230 49.65 -10.74 -13.47
CA ARG A 1230 50.02 -10.37 -14.83
C ARG A 1230 51.48 -10.68 -15.11
N ILE A 1231 51.73 -11.38 -16.21
CA ILE A 1231 53.06 -11.71 -16.71
C ILE A 1231 53.10 -11.37 -18.19
N GLY A 1232 53.77 -10.27 -18.54
CA GLY A 1232 53.79 -9.75 -19.91
C GLY A 1232 52.39 -9.37 -20.43
N PRO A 1233 51.95 -9.87 -21.60
CA PRO A 1233 50.62 -9.61 -22.14
C PRO A 1233 49.52 -10.45 -21.47
N PHE A 1234 49.88 -11.47 -20.68
CA PHE A 1234 48.94 -12.42 -20.12
C PHE A 1234 48.57 -12.06 -18.68
N SER A 1235 47.35 -12.42 -18.27
CA SER A 1235 46.86 -12.24 -16.91
C SER A 1235 45.98 -13.42 -16.47
N ALA A 1236 45.96 -13.69 -15.16
CA ALA A 1236 45.10 -14.67 -14.52
C ALA A 1236 44.63 -14.13 -13.16
N GLN A 1237 43.43 -14.49 -12.72
CA GLN A 1237 43.00 -14.22 -11.36
C GLN A 1237 43.55 -15.31 -10.43
N VAL A 1238 43.98 -14.92 -9.23
CA VAL A 1238 44.54 -15.81 -8.22
C VAL A 1238 43.95 -15.46 -6.86
N ALA A 1239 43.28 -16.42 -6.24
CA ALA A 1239 42.78 -16.31 -4.89
C ALA A 1239 43.84 -16.85 -3.90
N ILE A 1240 44.17 -16.06 -2.87
CA ILE A 1240 45.09 -16.43 -1.79
C ILE A 1240 44.29 -16.64 -0.50
N HIS A 1241 44.50 -17.78 0.18
CA HIS A 1241 43.88 -18.13 1.46
C HIS A 1241 44.75 -17.76 2.67
#